data_AF-A0AAD5VNN7-F1
#
_entry.id   AF-A0AAD5VNN7-F1
#
_cell.length_a   1.000
_cell.length_b   1.000
_cell.length_c   1.000
_cell.angle_alpha   90.00
_cell.angle_beta   90.00
_cell.angle_gamma   90.00
#
_symmetry.space_group_name_H-M   'P 1'
#
loop_
_entity.id
_entity.type
_entity.pdbx_description
1 polymer ?
#
loop_
_entity_poly.entity_id
_entity_poly.type
_entity_poly.pdbx_seq_one_letter_code
_entity_poly.pdbx_strand_id
1 'polypeptide(L)'
;MPDCPNVLTSGNCTDQQCPNNHNVLKCSPCGFVAKSVAGFSFCVRSERHKRSGGDAYKAALDDAEKDKKGVKVEGDLEFGIVNQQAASRPLEKRLRIWATSAMSKVKLVSALLGQEKSHTWRRRLHSFSVTIESESKNISSVDATNNSRDFRAQAYRPILPKQLDVQSHGNHFKILLWVEEHRMEHDLARYDMTKSTLARHIPTTTWRFLALLKNARASTSQGIESSSSETKAHRDIGRLVTSTSSEQKYHIRFKLNKVPLWRQRQALDTSFDHPRILFPISSHLPKAPPPKRDIKPFNSLISNNPNHLQAIQAILTAEPGLLPFIDFGPPGIGKTMTIVEAIKQLVQTKPNARILACAPSNAAADLIASRLRDAFNIDELFRLYAPSRHKDQVPDELMPYTYYHESPNSRPCFGAPTMGRMKRFKVIVATCTSASVISGIGMPRGHFTHIFVDEAGRATEPEALVPIRMMADKATDVVLSGDPKQLGPIVRSGIASKLGLELSYLERLMELPSCDLRTCSGKSIVKLVKNYHSHNATLKYPNESFYEDDLQPCPNTTITDSFLNSPWLPNGDFPIAFHSVSGKDDREASSPSFFNIDEVIAVKQYVQQLKANREFRTSDQDIGVITPYHAQCQKIRRSGGYHPKIKHFAFYADLPIIQECRVIIISTVRSSKEFISYDIWHTLGFVASPRRFNVSVTRAKALLIVIGDPEVLGLDPLWRSFLNYVYINKGWKGPEIPWDSTEPVDGDGGYDADIQDAARADMNDFTRRLEAFALEGTSEDIDAGIDRPWRELD
;
A
#
# COMPACT_ATOMS: atom_id res chain seq x y z
N MET A 1 -24.43 34.50 74.24
CA MET A 1 -25.88 34.41 74.01
C MET A 1 -26.21 33.00 73.55
N PRO A 2 -27.32 32.39 73.99
CA PRO A 2 -27.74 31.08 73.48
C PRO A 2 -28.06 31.13 71.97
N ASP A 3 -27.85 30.03 71.26
CA ASP A 3 -28.07 29.95 69.82
C ASP A 3 -29.57 29.96 69.48
N CYS A 4 -29.95 30.68 68.42
CA CYS A 4 -31.35 30.84 68.05
C CYS A 4 -31.98 29.51 67.59
N PRO A 5 -33.10 29.05 68.20
CA PRO A 5 -33.73 27.79 67.85
C PRO A 5 -34.16 27.73 66.38
N ASN A 6 -34.75 28.81 65.85
CA ASN A 6 -35.23 28.87 64.47
C ASN A 6 -34.09 28.74 63.45
N VAL A 7 -32.95 29.38 63.72
CA VAL A 7 -31.75 29.24 62.89
C VAL A 7 -31.23 27.79 62.90
N LEU A 8 -31.38 27.06 64.01
CA LEU A 8 -30.91 25.69 64.13
C LEU A 8 -31.81 24.66 63.42
N THR A 9 -33.12 24.90 63.34
CA THR A 9 -34.05 23.98 62.68
C THR A 9 -34.21 24.23 61.19
N SER A 10 -34.29 25.49 60.73
CA SER A 10 -34.56 25.83 59.32
C SER A 10 -33.36 26.45 58.60
N GLY A 11 -32.30 26.80 59.35
CA GLY A 11 -31.12 27.46 58.84
C GLY A 11 -31.24 28.97 58.68
N ASN A 12 -32.42 29.58 58.91
CA ASN A 12 -32.66 31.02 58.82
C ASN A 12 -33.65 31.49 59.90
N CYS A 13 -33.49 32.73 60.42
CA CYS A 13 -34.45 33.39 61.31
C CYS A 13 -34.85 34.74 60.69
N THR A 14 -36.15 35.00 60.60
CA THR A 14 -36.70 36.20 59.95
C THR A 14 -37.01 37.34 60.91
N ASP A 15 -36.80 37.15 62.22
CA ASP A 15 -37.02 38.18 63.24
C ASP A 15 -35.77 39.07 63.40
N GLN A 16 -35.92 40.35 63.04
CA GLN A 16 -34.82 41.32 62.98
C GLN A 16 -34.36 41.82 64.36
N GLN A 17 -35.13 41.61 65.43
CA GLN A 17 -34.77 42.02 66.80
C GLN A 17 -34.42 40.84 67.71
N CYS A 18 -34.15 39.66 67.15
CA CYS A 18 -33.86 38.46 67.93
C CYS A 18 -32.56 38.64 68.76
N PRO A 19 -32.61 38.45 70.10
CA PRO A 19 -31.44 38.64 70.97
C PRO A 19 -30.50 37.42 71.02
N ASN A 20 -30.74 36.39 70.21
CA ASN A 20 -30.02 35.12 70.23
C ASN A 20 -28.94 35.04 69.14
N ASN A 21 -27.95 34.17 69.33
CA ASN A 21 -26.83 34.04 68.40
C ASN A 21 -27.24 33.35 67.09
N HIS A 22 -26.95 33.98 65.95
CA HIS A 22 -27.27 33.51 64.59
C HIS A 22 -26.06 32.97 63.82
N ASN A 23 -24.90 32.87 64.48
CA ASN A 23 -23.65 32.50 63.83
C ASN A 23 -23.55 30.97 63.65
N VAL A 24 -24.16 30.45 62.60
CA VAL A 24 -24.16 29.02 62.24
C VAL A 24 -23.64 28.80 60.81
N LEU A 25 -23.15 27.60 60.53
CA LEU A 25 -22.64 27.22 59.23
C LEU A 25 -23.65 26.32 58.51
N LYS A 26 -24.24 26.80 57.42
CA LYS A 26 -25.17 26.03 56.58
C LYS A 26 -24.44 25.36 55.41
N CYS A 27 -24.80 24.12 55.15
CA CYS A 27 -24.26 23.27 54.10
C CYS A 27 -25.27 23.19 52.97
N SER A 28 -24.98 23.76 51.80
CA SER A 28 -25.95 23.86 50.71
C SER A 28 -26.34 22.51 50.08
N PRO A 29 -25.41 21.56 49.82
CA PRO A 29 -25.76 20.29 49.16
C PRO A 29 -26.73 19.38 49.92
N CYS A 30 -26.72 19.39 51.26
CA CYS A 30 -27.55 18.50 52.08
C CYS A 30 -28.40 19.24 53.12
N GLY A 31 -28.41 20.57 53.09
CA GLY A 31 -29.20 21.45 53.97
C GLY A 31 -28.79 21.48 55.45
N PHE A 32 -27.70 20.82 55.83
CA PHE A 32 -27.30 20.64 57.23
C PHE A 32 -26.78 21.95 57.86
N VAL A 33 -27.18 22.22 59.11
CA VAL A 33 -26.80 23.44 59.85
C VAL A 33 -25.93 23.05 61.03
N ALA A 34 -24.70 23.56 61.08
CA ALA A 34 -23.72 23.25 62.10
C ALA A 34 -23.41 24.46 63.00
N LYS A 35 -23.34 24.20 64.31
CA LYS A 35 -23.02 25.21 65.34
C LYS A 35 -21.52 25.57 65.43
N SER A 36 -20.65 24.76 64.83
CA SER A 36 -19.21 24.96 64.88
C SER A 36 -18.53 24.44 63.61
N VAL A 37 -17.32 24.92 63.35
CA VAL A 37 -16.49 24.50 62.20
C VAL A 37 -16.18 23.00 62.26
N ALA A 38 -16.03 22.43 63.47
CA ALA A 38 -15.83 21.01 63.66
C ALA A 38 -17.07 20.18 63.27
N GLY A 39 -18.27 20.63 63.67
CA GLY A 39 -19.53 19.98 63.28
C GLY A 39 -19.80 20.09 61.77
N PHE A 40 -19.44 21.22 61.16
CA PHE A 40 -19.53 21.40 59.71
C PHE A 40 -18.55 20.49 58.96
N SER A 41 -17.31 20.36 59.45
CA SER A 41 -16.31 19.45 58.89
C SER A 41 -16.73 17.99 58.99
N PHE A 42 -17.44 17.62 60.05
CA PHE A 42 -18.03 16.29 60.19
C PHE A 42 -19.15 16.05 59.17
N CYS A 43 -20.02 17.04 58.94
CA CYS A 43 -21.04 16.97 57.90
C CYS A 43 -20.44 16.74 56.50
N VAL A 44 -19.42 17.50 56.12
CA VAL A 44 -18.76 17.38 54.80
C VAL A 44 -18.13 15.99 54.60
N ARG A 45 -17.70 15.34 55.69
CA ARG A 45 -17.13 13.97 55.65
C ARG A 45 -18.19 12.87 55.70
N SER A 46 -19.43 13.20 56.05
CA SER A 46 -20.52 12.24 56.21
C SER A 46 -21.00 11.68 54.87
N GLU A 47 -21.43 10.41 54.87
CA GLU A 47 -21.95 9.73 53.68
C GLU A 47 -23.20 10.41 53.11
N ARG A 48 -24.01 11.05 53.97
CA ARG A 48 -25.20 11.81 53.56
C ARG A 48 -24.81 13.01 52.69
N HIS A 49 -23.75 13.73 53.04
CA HIS A 49 -23.24 14.85 52.24
C HIS A 49 -22.62 14.38 50.92
N LYS A 50 -21.83 13.29 50.96
CA LYS A 50 -21.21 12.69 49.77
C LYS A 50 -22.24 12.20 48.75
N ARG A 51 -23.39 11.66 49.20
CA ARG A 51 -24.50 11.28 48.31
C ARG A 51 -25.18 12.50 47.69
N SER A 52 -25.54 13.50 48.49
CA SER A 52 -26.26 14.69 47.99
C SER A 52 -25.43 15.58 47.06
N GLY A 53 -24.10 15.69 47.30
CA GLY A 53 -23.17 16.39 46.40
C GLY A 53 -22.80 15.56 45.15
N GLY A 54 -22.64 14.24 45.33
CA GLY A 54 -22.30 13.30 44.26
C GLY A 54 -23.40 13.16 43.22
N ASP A 55 -24.68 13.11 43.62
CA ASP A 55 -25.78 12.89 42.68
C ASP A 55 -26.04 14.11 41.78
N ALA A 56 -25.90 15.33 42.30
CA ALA A 56 -26.04 16.56 41.50
C ALA A 56 -24.89 16.74 40.49
N TYR A 57 -23.67 16.39 40.86
CA TYR A 57 -22.50 16.47 39.98
C TYR A 57 -22.44 15.34 38.96
N LYS A 58 -22.79 14.12 39.37
CA LYS A 58 -22.82 12.96 38.48
C LYS A 58 -23.94 13.07 37.45
N ALA A 59 -25.10 13.63 37.82
CA ALA A 59 -26.14 13.99 36.85
C ALA A 59 -25.65 15.02 35.82
N ALA A 60 -24.90 16.05 36.24
CA ALA A 60 -24.33 17.04 35.33
C ALA A 60 -23.21 16.48 34.43
N LEU A 61 -22.41 15.53 34.94
CA LEU A 61 -21.39 14.80 34.17
C LEU A 61 -22.03 13.81 33.20
N ASP A 62 -23.03 13.05 33.64
CA ASP A 62 -23.75 12.06 32.83
C ASP A 62 -24.55 12.75 31.70
N ASP A 63 -25.16 13.91 31.95
CA ASP A 63 -25.79 14.72 30.88
C ASP A 63 -24.75 15.38 29.97
N ALA A 64 -23.58 15.77 30.47
CA ALA A 64 -22.48 16.27 29.63
C ALA A 64 -21.76 15.17 28.82
N GLU A 65 -21.84 13.90 29.25
CA GLU A 65 -21.29 12.73 28.54
C GLU A 65 -22.23 12.23 27.43
N LYS A 66 -23.56 12.38 27.57
CA LYS A 66 -24.53 12.04 26.50
C LYS A 66 -24.33 12.83 25.21
N ASP A 67 -23.83 14.06 25.30
CA ASP A 67 -23.64 14.96 24.15
C ASP A 67 -22.26 14.89 23.48
N LYS A 68 -21.30 14.16 24.05
CA LYS A 68 -19.92 14.13 23.55
C LYS A 68 -19.61 12.84 22.82
N LYS A 69 -19.63 12.92 21.49
CA LYS A 69 -19.17 11.94 20.48
C LYS A 69 -17.86 11.21 20.87
N GLY A 70 -17.91 10.30 21.84
CA GLY A 70 -16.80 9.47 22.27
C GLY A 70 -15.77 10.10 23.21
N VAL A 71 -16.07 11.13 24.00
CA VAL A 71 -15.12 11.72 24.97
C VAL A 71 -15.53 11.38 26.41
N LYS A 72 -14.63 10.79 27.21
CA LYS A 72 -14.86 10.38 28.61
C LYS A 72 -13.86 11.07 29.53
N VAL A 73 -14.28 11.50 30.72
CA VAL A 73 -13.39 12.15 31.72
C VAL A 73 -13.33 11.30 32.98
N GLU A 74 -12.12 10.96 33.43
CA GLU A 74 -11.88 10.13 34.61
C GLU A 74 -10.93 10.82 35.60
N GLY A 75 -11.35 10.98 36.86
CA GLY A 75 -10.53 11.54 37.94
C GLY A 75 -11.35 12.18 39.06
N ASP A 76 -10.69 12.54 40.15
CA ASP A 76 -11.30 13.18 41.33
C ASP A 76 -11.16 14.71 41.24
N LEU A 77 -12.30 15.40 41.28
CA LEU A 77 -12.43 16.85 41.10
C LEU A 77 -12.50 17.62 42.42
N GLU A 78 -12.60 16.94 43.57
CA GLU A 78 -12.72 17.60 44.87
C GLU A 78 -11.36 17.83 45.55
N PHE A 79 -11.06 19.09 45.86
CA PHE A 79 -9.86 19.48 46.62
C PHE A 79 -10.05 19.38 48.14
N GLY A 80 -11.27 19.15 48.64
CA GLY A 80 -11.61 19.12 50.07
C GLY A 80 -11.50 20.48 50.77
N ILE A 81 -11.58 20.49 52.10
CA ILE A 81 -11.40 21.71 52.91
C ILE A 81 -9.90 22.00 53.05
N VAL A 82 -9.44 23.09 52.44
CA VAL A 82 -8.05 23.55 52.51
C VAL A 82 -7.91 24.60 53.61
N ASN A 83 -7.15 24.31 54.67
CA ASN A 83 -6.86 25.28 55.71
C ASN A 83 -5.74 26.23 55.22
N GLN A 84 -6.08 27.50 54.99
CA GLN A 84 -5.17 28.52 54.44
C GLN A 84 -3.86 28.68 55.21
N GLN A 85 -3.85 28.39 56.52
CA GLN A 85 -2.65 28.51 57.35
C GLN A 85 -1.66 27.34 57.21
N ALA A 86 -2.03 26.25 56.53
CA ALA A 86 -1.19 25.05 56.36
C ALA A 86 -0.69 24.83 54.92
N ALA A 87 -1.05 25.69 53.97
CA ALA A 87 -0.72 25.50 52.55
C ALA A 87 0.64 26.10 52.19
N SER A 88 1.73 25.45 52.60
CA SER A 88 3.10 25.78 52.16
C SER A 88 3.47 25.18 50.80
N ARG A 89 2.58 24.38 50.19
CA ARG A 89 2.77 23.72 48.89
C ARG A 89 1.53 23.87 48.00
N PRO A 90 1.70 24.01 46.66
CA PRO A 90 0.58 24.02 45.73
C PRO A 90 -0.16 22.67 45.75
N LEU A 91 -1.50 22.72 45.72
CA LEU A 91 -2.35 21.54 45.62
C LEU A 91 -2.55 21.18 44.15
N GLU A 92 -2.20 19.96 43.76
CA GLU A 92 -2.32 19.46 42.39
C GLU A 92 -3.35 18.32 42.32
N LYS A 93 -4.23 18.36 41.33
CA LYS A 93 -5.13 17.26 40.96
C LYS A 93 -4.98 16.99 39.47
N ARG A 94 -4.91 15.70 39.10
CA ARG A 94 -4.77 15.26 37.71
C ARG A 94 -6.04 14.57 37.25
N LEU A 95 -6.52 14.95 36.07
CA LEU A 95 -7.66 14.35 35.41
C LEU A 95 -7.18 13.69 34.11
N ARG A 96 -7.77 12.55 33.75
CA ARG A 96 -7.54 11.89 32.46
C ARG A 96 -8.75 12.07 31.58
N ILE A 97 -8.52 12.52 30.35
CA ILE A 97 -9.56 12.67 29.34
C ILE A 97 -9.25 11.67 28.22
N TRP A 98 -10.22 10.80 27.93
CA TRP A 98 -10.15 9.80 26.87
C TRP A 98 -11.03 10.23 25.71
N ALA A 99 -10.53 10.07 24.48
CA ALA A 99 -11.35 10.15 23.28
C ALA A 99 -11.31 8.80 22.56
N THR A 100 -12.46 8.28 22.12
CA THR A 100 -12.55 7.01 21.39
C THR A 100 -12.11 7.14 19.92
N SER A 101 -11.89 8.37 19.43
CA SER A 101 -11.32 8.68 18.12
C SER A 101 -10.03 9.48 18.26
N ALA A 102 -8.96 9.02 17.59
CA ALA A 102 -7.64 9.66 17.61
C ALA A 102 -7.61 11.06 16.96
N MET A 103 -8.68 11.48 16.27
CA MET A 103 -8.79 12.77 15.57
C MET A 103 -9.66 13.81 16.31
N SER A 104 -10.19 13.50 17.48
CA SER A 104 -11.06 14.45 18.22
C SER A 104 -10.24 15.55 18.91
N LYS A 105 -10.28 16.78 18.37
CA LYS A 105 -9.72 17.96 19.04
C LYS A 105 -10.51 18.24 20.33
N VAL A 106 -9.93 17.95 21.50
CA VAL A 106 -10.50 18.34 22.80
C VAL A 106 -9.88 19.66 23.24
N LYS A 107 -10.67 20.73 23.25
CA LYS A 107 -10.25 22.04 23.76
C LYS A 107 -10.93 22.30 25.09
N LEU A 108 -10.17 22.60 26.14
CA LEU A 108 -10.73 23.07 27.39
C LEU A 108 -11.24 24.50 27.16
N VAL A 109 -12.56 24.67 27.19
CA VAL A 109 -13.21 25.96 26.88
C VAL A 109 -13.15 26.90 28.10
N SER A 110 -13.36 26.36 29.29
CA SER A 110 -13.24 27.08 30.56
C SER A 110 -13.06 26.11 31.72
N ALA A 111 -12.48 26.59 32.82
CA ALA A 111 -12.41 25.89 34.10
C ALA A 111 -12.83 26.88 35.20
N LEU A 112 -13.82 26.52 36.01
CA LEU A 112 -14.34 27.35 37.09
C LEU A 112 -14.19 26.59 38.41
N LEU A 113 -13.60 27.23 39.41
CA LEU A 113 -13.47 26.68 40.76
C LEU A 113 -14.53 27.37 41.63
N GLY A 114 -15.55 26.62 42.05
CA GLY A 114 -16.59 27.14 42.93
C GLY A 114 -16.11 27.15 44.38
N GLN A 115 -16.03 28.33 45.02
CA GLN A 115 -15.82 28.43 46.46
C GLN A 115 -17.14 28.80 47.13
N GLU A 116 -17.61 27.96 48.05
CA GLU A 116 -18.81 28.26 48.83
C GLU A 116 -18.44 29.14 50.03
N LYS A 117 -18.44 30.49 49.86
CA LYS A 117 -19.04 31.45 50.83
C LYS A 117 -18.79 32.94 50.54
N SER A 118 -19.88 33.67 50.85
CA SER A 118 -20.03 35.08 51.23
C SER A 118 -20.35 36.09 50.12
N HIS A 119 -21.54 36.66 50.27
CA HIS A 119 -21.99 37.90 49.64
C HIS A 119 -21.00 39.00 49.96
N THR A 120 -20.07 39.27 49.06
CA THR A 120 -19.47 40.59 48.84
C THR A 120 -18.62 40.47 47.58
N TRP A 121 -19.04 41.15 46.52
CA TRP A 121 -18.29 41.29 45.28
C TRP A 121 -17.04 42.12 45.53
N ARG A 122 -15.99 41.51 46.08
CA ARG A 122 -14.59 41.98 46.07
C ARG A 122 -13.72 40.98 46.82
N ARG A 123 -12.95 40.15 46.10
CA ARG A 123 -11.48 40.05 46.25
C ARG A 123 -10.87 38.94 45.39
N ARG A 124 -9.78 39.34 44.72
CA ARG A 124 -8.55 38.61 44.37
C ARG A 124 -8.71 37.11 44.05
N LEU A 125 -8.67 36.82 42.75
CA LEU A 125 -8.28 35.53 42.21
C LEU A 125 -6.91 35.14 42.81
N HIS A 126 -6.85 34.06 43.59
CA HIS A 126 -5.58 33.40 43.82
C HIS A 126 -5.06 32.89 42.47
N SER A 127 -3.77 33.06 42.23
CA SER A 127 -3.08 32.62 41.00
C SER A 127 -3.17 31.10 40.88
N PHE A 128 -4.17 30.62 40.13
CA PHE A 128 -4.24 29.23 39.70
C PHE A 128 -3.67 29.14 38.28
N SER A 129 -2.87 28.10 38.03
CA SER A 129 -2.37 27.76 36.71
C SER A 129 -2.95 26.41 36.31
N VAL A 130 -3.68 26.38 35.20
CA VAL A 130 -4.07 25.11 34.56
C VAL A 130 -3.05 24.85 33.47
N THR A 131 -2.23 23.81 33.66
CA THR A 131 -1.29 23.35 32.64
C THR A 131 -1.87 22.10 31.99
N ILE A 132 -2.16 22.18 30.69
CA ILE A 132 -2.58 21.01 29.91
C ILE A 132 -1.32 20.41 29.31
N GLU A 133 -0.85 19.28 29.86
CA GLU A 133 0.16 18.47 29.18
C GLU A 133 -0.54 17.62 28.13
N SER A 134 -0.64 18.15 26.91
CA SER A 134 -1.10 17.39 25.75
C SER A 134 0.07 17.00 24.87
N GLU A 135 0.41 15.70 24.80
CA GLU A 135 1.16 15.16 23.67
C GLU A 135 0.22 15.01 22.47
N SER A 136 -0.22 16.13 21.92
CA SER A 136 -0.94 16.19 20.65
C SER A 136 -0.15 17.06 19.68
N LYS A 137 0.68 16.42 18.85
CA LYS A 137 1.30 17.08 17.70
C LYS A 137 0.21 17.38 16.67
N ASN A 138 -0.38 18.57 16.77
CA ASN A 138 -1.26 19.15 15.77
C ASN A 138 -0.44 19.52 14.51
N ILE A 139 -0.77 18.94 13.37
CA ILE A 139 -0.43 19.48 12.04
C ILE A 139 -1.76 19.72 11.33
N SER A 140 -2.37 20.89 11.57
CA SER A 140 -3.57 21.32 10.83
C SER A 140 -3.62 22.84 10.61
N SER A 141 -2.46 23.49 10.54
CA SER A 141 -2.36 24.90 10.15
C SER A 141 -1.24 25.12 9.12
N VAL A 142 -1.22 24.28 8.09
CA VAL A 142 -0.52 24.58 6.84
C VAL A 142 -1.56 24.47 5.75
N ASP A 143 -2.37 25.51 5.62
CA ASP A 143 -3.25 25.69 4.47
C ASP A 143 -2.92 27.01 3.78
N ALA A 144 -2.99 26.94 2.44
CA ALA A 144 -3.00 28.03 1.47
C ALA A 144 -1.78 28.96 1.47
N THR A 145 -0.67 28.51 0.86
CA THR A 145 0.26 29.39 0.06
C THR A 145 1.51 28.69 -0.49
N ASN A 146 1.84 27.44 -0.11
CA ASN A 146 3.03 26.74 -0.65
C ASN A 146 2.77 25.26 -0.97
N ASN A 147 2.40 24.98 -2.23
CA ASN A 147 2.13 23.65 -2.76
C ASN A 147 3.41 22.93 -3.20
N SER A 148 4.23 22.44 -2.26
CA SER A 148 5.24 21.42 -2.61
C SER A 148 5.17 20.22 -1.68
N ARG A 149 5.16 19.01 -2.27
CA ARG A 149 5.19 17.73 -1.55
C ARG A 149 6.39 17.62 -0.62
N ASP A 150 7.46 18.33 -0.92
CA ASP A 150 8.68 18.38 -0.09
C ASP A 150 8.42 19.11 1.23
N PHE A 151 7.62 20.17 1.22
CA PHE A 151 7.23 20.88 2.44
C PHE A 151 6.38 20.00 3.37
N ARG A 152 5.43 19.24 2.83
CA ARG A 152 4.61 18.30 3.62
C ARG A 152 5.42 17.12 4.15
N ALA A 153 6.30 16.53 3.34
CA ALA A 153 7.21 15.47 3.81
C ALA A 153 8.16 15.98 4.91
N GLN A 154 8.63 17.24 4.82
CA GLN A 154 9.42 17.88 5.87
C GLN A 154 8.66 17.99 7.20
N ALA A 155 7.33 18.16 7.19
CA ALA A 155 6.52 18.20 8.40
C ALA A 155 6.46 16.85 9.16
N TYR A 156 6.65 15.72 8.46
CA TYR A 156 6.70 14.38 9.09
C TYR A 156 8.11 13.98 9.55
N ARG A 157 9.17 14.61 9.03
CA ARG A 157 10.57 14.33 9.42
C ARG A 157 10.82 14.43 10.94
N PRO A 158 10.24 15.39 11.69
CA PRO A 158 10.39 15.44 13.16
C PRO A 158 9.71 14.31 13.93
N ILE A 159 8.87 13.51 13.28
CA ILE A 159 8.16 12.36 13.90
C ILE A 159 8.87 11.05 13.56
N LEU A 160 9.55 10.99 12.42
CA LEU A 160 10.40 9.86 12.08
C LEU A 160 11.64 9.80 12.99
N PRO A 161 12.15 8.60 13.28
CA PRO A 161 13.43 8.46 13.96
C PRO A 161 14.55 9.19 13.20
N LYS A 162 15.46 9.84 13.94
CA LYS A 162 16.59 10.59 13.36
C LYS A 162 17.54 9.70 12.54
N GLN A 163 17.67 8.43 12.94
CA GLN A 163 18.46 7.42 12.26
C GLN A 163 17.63 6.15 12.11
N LEU A 164 17.84 5.45 10.99
CA LEU A 164 17.22 4.16 10.72
C LEU A 164 18.18 3.04 11.14
N ASP A 165 17.88 2.36 12.24
CA ASP A 165 18.69 1.30 12.85
C ASP A 165 17.80 0.15 13.36
N VAL A 166 18.39 -0.88 13.97
CA VAL A 166 17.66 -2.07 14.45
C VAL A 166 16.52 -1.70 15.41
N GLN A 167 16.71 -0.71 16.28
CA GLN A 167 15.75 -0.30 17.30
C GLN A 167 14.67 0.61 16.70
N SER A 168 15.05 1.53 15.81
CA SER A 168 14.16 2.51 15.24
C SER A 168 13.38 2.01 14.02
N HIS A 169 13.87 0.97 13.33
CA HIS A 169 13.29 0.40 12.12
C HIS A 169 11.80 0.07 12.27
N GLY A 170 11.41 -0.59 13.37
CA GLY A 170 10.01 -0.94 13.61
C GLY A 170 9.11 0.30 13.64
N ASN A 171 9.53 1.35 14.36
CA ASN A 171 8.75 2.58 14.49
C ASN A 171 8.74 3.40 13.20
N HIS A 172 9.88 3.50 12.51
CA HIS A 172 10.00 4.21 11.23
C HIS A 172 8.95 3.71 10.23
N PHE A 173 8.96 2.41 9.93
CA PHE A 173 8.04 1.86 8.94
C PHE A 173 6.58 1.79 9.43
N LYS A 174 6.32 1.65 10.73
CA LYS A 174 4.95 1.73 11.26
C LYS A 174 4.31 3.09 10.99
N ILE A 175 5.07 4.18 11.12
CA ILE A 175 4.60 5.54 10.81
C ILE A 175 4.27 5.64 9.33
N LEU A 176 5.16 5.17 8.45
CA LEU A 176 4.92 5.19 7.01
C LEU A 176 3.70 4.36 6.60
N LEU A 177 3.51 3.18 7.20
CA LEU A 177 2.30 2.36 6.98
C LEU A 177 1.03 3.03 7.49
N TRP A 178 1.10 3.89 8.51
CA TRP A 178 -0.03 4.69 8.98
C TRP A 178 -0.41 5.79 8.00
N VAL A 179 0.60 6.49 7.48
CA VAL A 179 0.43 7.50 6.43
C VAL A 179 -0.16 6.87 5.16
N GLU A 180 0.33 5.68 4.78
CA GLU A 180 -0.20 4.92 3.65
C GLU A 180 -1.63 4.42 3.90
N GLU A 181 -1.93 3.86 5.07
CA GLU A 181 -3.29 3.41 5.39
C GLU A 181 -4.29 4.58 5.32
N HIS A 182 -3.96 5.72 5.93
CA HIS A 182 -4.83 6.89 5.94
C HIS A 182 -5.09 7.39 4.52
N ARG A 183 -4.05 7.43 3.69
CA ARG A 183 -4.17 7.76 2.27
C ARG A 183 -5.10 6.80 1.54
N MET A 184 -4.91 5.49 1.73
CA MET A 184 -5.72 4.45 1.10
C MET A 184 -7.20 4.56 1.49
N GLU A 185 -7.49 4.85 2.76
CA GLU A 185 -8.86 5.06 3.23
C GLU A 185 -9.50 6.31 2.63
N HIS A 186 -8.78 7.42 2.62
CA HIS A 186 -9.26 8.67 2.04
C HIS A 186 -9.56 8.52 0.54
N ASP A 187 -8.66 7.88 -0.20
CA ASP A 187 -8.85 7.65 -1.63
C ASP A 187 -10.03 6.69 -1.88
N LEU A 188 -10.24 5.72 -1.00
CA LEU A 188 -11.35 4.76 -1.12
C LEU A 188 -12.71 5.41 -0.82
N ALA A 189 -12.76 6.32 0.16
CA ALA A 189 -13.97 7.03 0.55
C ALA A 189 -14.53 7.92 -0.57
N ARG A 190 -13.69 8.35 -1.53
CA ARG A 190 -14.13 9.11 -2.72
C ARG A 190 -15.06 8.32 -3.63
N TYR A 191 -15.04 6.99 -3.52
CA TYR A 191 -15.93 6.12 -4.26
C TYR A 191 -17.24 5.85 -3.53
N ASP A 192 -17.41 6.34 -2.29
CA ASP A 192 -18.65 6.15 -1.54
C ASP A 192 -19.82 6.76 -2.30
N MET A 193 -20.89 5.98 -2.41
CA MET A 193 -22.07 6.38 -3.17
C MET A 193 -23.22 6.67 -2.21
N THR A 194 -23.89 7.80 -2.40
CA THR A 194 -25.09 8.15 -1.64
C THR A 194 -26.33 7.97 -2.51
N LYS A 195 -27.44 7.56 -1.90
CA LYS A 195 -28.76 7.46 -2.55
C LYS A 195 -28.79 6.55 -3.80
N SER A 196 -27.98 5.48 -3.83
CA SER A 196 -27.86 4.56 -4.97
C SER A 196 -28.94 3.48 -4.99
N THR A 197 -29.43 3.12 -6.17
CA THR A 197 -30.37 2.01 -6.36
C THR A 197 -29.64 0.70 -6.65
N LEU A 198 -30.20 -0.44 -6.21
CA LEU A 198 -29.64 -1.76 -6.46
C LEU A 198 -30.39 -2.45 -7.61
N ALA A 199 -29.69 -3.08 -8.53
CA ALA A 199 -30.28 -3.83 -9.63
C ALA A 199 -30.41 -5.32 -9.30
N ARG A 200 -31.53 -5.95 -9.66
CA ARG A 200 -31.77 -7.40 -9.42
C ARG A 200 -30.98 -8.24 -10.42
N HIS A 201 -30.29 -9.28 -9.97
CA HIS A 201 -29.56 -10.19 -10.86
C HIS A 201 -30.27 -11.52 -11.07
N ILE A 202 -30.95 -11.69 -12.20
CA ILE A 202 -31.54 -12.96 -12.64
C ILE A 202 -30.39 -13.91 -13.07
N PRO A 203 -30.29 -15.17 -12.59
CA PRO A 203 -31.34 -16.01 -11.99
C PRO A 203 -31.26 -16.15 -10.45
N THR A 204 -30.56 -15.25 -9.76
CA THR A 204 -30.37 -15.32 -8.30
C THR A 204 -31.27 -14.31 -7.57
N THR A 205 -31.76 -14.61 -6.37
CA THR A 205 -32.44 -13.65 -5.48
C THR A 205 -31.52 -12.56 -4.89
N THR A 206 -30.39 -12.29 -5.56
CA THR A 206 -29.35 -11.36 -5.08
C THR A 206 -29.40 -10.03 -5.83
N TRP A 207 -29.20 -8.94 -5.09
CA TRP A 207 -29.12 -7.59 -5.61
C TRP A 207 -27.66 -7.18 -5.85
N ARG A 208 -27.43 -6.34 -6.87
CA ARG A 208 -26.11 -5.89 -7.31
C ARG A 208 -26.03 -4.37 -7.38
N PHE A 209 -24.84 -3.86 -7.11
CA PHE A 209 -24.41 -2.52 -7.51
C PHE A 209 -23.12 -2.63 -8.31
N LEU A 210 -22.88 -1.65 -9.18
CA LEU A 210 -21.63 -1.54 -9.91
C LEU A 210 -20.54 -1.11 -8.92
N ALA A 211 -19.59 -2.00 -8.65
CA ALA A 211 -18.46 -1.71 -7.79
C ALA A 211 -17.22 -1.51 -8.67
N LEU A 212 -16.71 -0.28 -8.73
CA LEU A 212 -15.54 0.04 -9.57
C LEU A 212 -14.21 -0.52 -9.02
N LEU A 213 -14.22 -1.19 -7.86
CA LEU A 213 -13.01 -1.55 -7.12
C LEU A 213 -12.95 -3.04 -6.75
N LYS A 214 -11.90 -3.72 -7.23
CA LYS A 214 -11.56 -5.09 -6.81
C LYS A 214 -11.02 -5.07 -5.38
N ASN A 215 -11.44 -6.02 -4.54
CA ASN A 215 -10.97 -6.26 -3.17
C ASN A 215 -11.39 -5.22 -2.09
N ALA A 216 -12.24 -4.26 -2.42
CA ALA A 216 -12.91 -3.42 -1.42
C ALA A 216 -14.07 -4.19 -0.75
N ARG A 217 -14.29 -3.95 0.54
CA ARG A 217 -15.54 -4.35 1.20
C ARG A 217 -16.53 -3.23 1.02
N ALA A 218 -17.77 -3.54 0.68
CA ALA A 218 -18.84 -2.55 0.69
C ALA A 218 -19.74 -2.80 1.89
N SER A 219 -20.09 -1.73 2.58
CA SER A 219 -21.15 -1.74 3.57
C SER A 219 -22.30 -0.89 3.07
N THR A 220 -23.51 -1.45 3.12
CA THR A 220 -24.74 -0.71 2.82
C THR A 220 -25.42 -0.32 4.12
N SER A 221 -25.88 0.93 4.21
CA SER A 221 -26.72 1.40 5.31
C SER A 221 -27.96 2.10 4.79
N GLN A 222 -29.10 1.82 5.42
CA GLN A 222 -30.35 2.55 5.23
C GLN A 222 -30.37 3.83 6.07
N GLY A 223 -31.08 4.86 5.61
CA GLY A 223 -31.32 6.05 6.41
C GLY A 223 -32.08 5.70 7.70
N ILE A 224 -31.52 6.15 8.83
CA ILE A 224 -32.06 6.19 10.22
C ILE A 224 -32.43 4.83 10.87
N GLU A 225 -32.61 3.73 10.14
CA GLU A 225 -32.76 2.39 10.76
C GLU A 225 -31.61 1.43 10.40
N SER A 226 -31.03 0.89 11.46
CA SER A 226 -29.73 0.22 11.59
C SER A 226 -29.65 -1.19 11.00
N SER A 227 -29.97 -1.39 9.72
CA SER A 227 -29.59 -2.63 9.01
C SER A 227 -28.29 -2.39 8.22
N SER A 228 -27.17 -2.89 8.74
CA SER A 228 -25.89 -2.87 8.02
C SER A 228 -25.57 -4.28 7.50
N SER A 229 -25.30 -4.38 6.19
CA SER A 229 -24.85 -5.63 5.59
C SER A 229 -23.49 -5.42 4.93
N GLU A 230 -22.49 -6.21 5.32
CA GLU A 230 -21.14 -6.17 4.74
C GLU A 230 -20.98 -7.24 3.67
N THR A 231 -20.57 -6.84 2.47
CA THR A 231 -20.28 -7.77 1.39
C THR A 231 -18.96 -7.44 0.69
N LYS A 232 -18.33 -8.46 0.09
CA LYS A 232 -17.10 -8.30 -0.68
C LYS A 232 -17.45 -8.01 -2.13
N ALA A 233 -16.86 -6.97 -2.72
CA ALA A 233 -16.98 -6.70 -4.14
C ALA A 233 -16.16 -7.71 -4.95
N HIS A 234 -16.79 -8.37 -5.94
CA HIS A 234 -16.15 -9.36 -6.82
C HIS A 234 -16.42 -9.02 -8.28
N ARG A 235 -15.37 -8.68 -9.05
CA ARG A 235 -15.42 -8.36 -10.50
C ARG A 235 -16.54 -7.38 -10.86
N ASP A 236 -16.24 -6.09 -10.85
CA ASP A 236 -17.14 -4.99 -11.25
C ASP A 236 -18.51 -4.94 -10.54
N ILE A 237 -18.76 -5.86 -9.60
CA ILE A 237 -20.09 -6.19 -9.07
C ILE A 237 -19.97 -6.57 -7.58
N GLY A 238 -20.61 -5.80 -6.70
CA GLY A 238 -20.88 -6.23 -5.33
C GLY A 238 -22.14 -7.11 -5.28
N ARG A 239 -22.10 -8.26 -4.60
CA ARG A 239 -23.31 -9.04 -4.29
C ARG A 239 -23.85 -8.59 -2.93
N LEU A 240 -25.11 -8.18 -2.83
CA LEU A 240 -25.79 -7.85 -1.56
C LEU A 240 -26.86 -8.89 -1.18
N VAL A 241 -27.16 -8.96 0.12
CA VAL A 241 -28.05 -9.91 0.81
C VAL A 241 -29.49 -9.91 0.28
N THR A 242 -30.14 -11.06 0.45
CA THR A 242 -31.46 -11.50 -0.03
C THR A 242 -32.62 -10.97 0.82
N SER A 243 -33.03 -9.70 0.72
CA SER A 243 -34.37 -9.22 1.11
C SER A 243 -34.49 -7.70 1.00
N THR A 244 -34.49 -7.14 -0.20
CA THR A 244 -34.76 -5.72 -0.39
C THR A 244 -35.58 -5.49 -1.66
N SER A 245 -36.39 -4.41 -1.68
CA SER A 245 -37.22 -4.01 -2.82
C SER A 245 -36.41 -3.17 -3.84
N SER A 246 -36.74 -3.26 -5.13
CA SER A 246 -36.00 -2.59 -6.23
C SER A 246 -35.99 -1.06 -6.17
N GLU A 247 -36.91 -0.46 -5.42
CA GLU A 247 -37.15 0.99 -5.44
C GLU A 247 -36.42 1.74 -4.32
N GLN A 248 -35.71 1.04 -3.43
CA GLN A 248 -35.05 1.64 -2.27
C GLN A 248 -33.68 2.25 -2.63
N LYS A 249 -33.36 3.38 -1.98
CA LYS A 249 -32.09 4.09 -2.09
C LYS A 249 -31.16 3.72 -0.93
N TYR A 250 -29.90 3.42 -1.24
CA TYR A 250 -28.88 2.97 -0.27
C TYR A 250 -27.69 3.93 -0.23
N HIS A 251 -27.04 3.97 0.93
CA HIS A 251 -25.68 4.49 1.05
C HIS A 251 -24.70 3.33 0.97
N ILE A 252 -23.79 3.37 -0.01
CA ILE A 252 -22.77 2.35 -0.24
C ILE A 252 -21.44 2.96 0.19
N ARG A 253 -20.80 2.38 1.22
CA ARG A 253 -19.45 2.79 1.65
C ARG A 253 -18.43 1.72 1.33
N PHE A 254 -17.30 2.11 0.77
CA PHE A 254 -16.17 1.24 0.49
C PHE A 254 -15.18 1.28 1.65
N LYS A 255 -14.94 0.11 2.25
CA LYS A 255 -14.01 -0.09 3.36
C LYS A 255 -12.75 -0.82 2.89
N LEU A 256 -11.60 -0.30 3.33
CA LEU A 256 -10.29 -0.86 3.05
C LEU A 256 -10.14 -2.19 3.77
N ASN A 257 -9.61 -3.21 3.08
CA ASN A 257 -9.15 -4.41 3.75
C ASN A 257 -7.81 -4.14 4.43
N LYS A 258 -7.85 -3.77 5.71
CA LYS A 258 -6.65 -3.40 6.49
C LYS A 258 -5.73 -4.58 6.85
N VAL A 259 -6.21 -5.82 6.68
CA VAL A 259 -5.48 -7.02 7.12
C VAL A 259 -4.03 -7.08 6.61
N PRO A 260 -3.71 -6.81 5.33
CA PRO A 260 -2.33 -6.83 4.87
C PRO A 260 -1.43 -5.84 5.60
N LEU A 261 -1.87 -4.59 5.77
CA LEU A 261 -1.13 -3.57 6.52
C LEU A 261 -0.99 -3.93 7.99
N TRP A 262 -2.03 -4.52 8.59
CA TRP A 262 -1.98 -4.99 9.97
C TRP A 262 -0.99 -6.14 10.17
N ARG A 263 -0.87 -7.07 9.20
CA ARG A 263 0.16 -8.13 9.27
C ARG A 263 1.57 -7.56 9.16
N GLN A 264 1.78 -6.54 8.33
CA GLN A 264 3.07 -5.83 8.26
C GLN A 264 3.39 -5.15 9.60
N ARG A 265 2.43 -4.42 10.20
CA ARG A 265 2.62 -3.81 11.53
C ARG A 265 2.88 -4.86 12.62
N GLN A 266 2.14 -5.96 12.63
CA GLN A 266 2.35 -7.07 13.55
C GLN A 266 3.78 -7.61 13.45
N ALA A 267 4.30 -7.78 12.23
CA ALA A 267 5.69 -8.21 12.03
C ALA A 267 6.70 -7.18 12.55
N LEU A 268 6.43 -5.88 12.36
CA LEU A 268 7.27 -4.79 12.86
C LEU A 268 7.23 -4.65 14.39
N ASP A 269 6.12 -4.98 15.04
CA ASP A 269 5.98 -4.99 16.50
C ASP A 269 6.62 -6.21 17.15
N THR A 270 6.92 -7.25 16.37
CA THR A 270 7.59 -8.42 16.92
C THR A 270 9.06 -8.10 17.20
N SER A 271 9.53 -8.41 18.41
CA SER A 271 10.94 -8.27 18.79
C SER A 271 11.82 -9.05 17.81
N PHE A 272 12.81 -8.37 17.23
CA PHE A 272 13.64 -8.90 16.17
C PHE A 272 15.04 -8.26 16.21
N ASP A 273 15.92 -8.88 17.00
CA ASP A 273 17.30 -8.42 17.18
C ASP A 273 18.25 -9.22 16.28
N HIS A 274 18.16 -8.94 14.97
CA HIS A 274 19.01 -9.56 13.95
C HIS A 274 19.64 -8.48 13.07
N PRO A 275 20.71 -7.82 13.53
CA PRO A 275 21.41 -6.79 12.75
C PRO A 275 21.91 -7.33 11.41
N ARG A 276 22.31 -8.61 11.34
CA ARG A 276 22.70 -9.28 10.08
C ARG A 276 21.62 -9.25 9.00
N ILE A 277 20.34 -9.20 9.39
CA ILE A 277 19.21 -9.16 8.46
C ILE A 277 18.84 -7.72 8.16
N LEU A 278 18.60 -6.90 9.19
CA LEU A 278 18.09 -5.54 8.98
C LEU A 278 19.16 -4.56 8.47
N PHE A 279 20.37 -4.60 9.04
CA PHE A 279 21.45 -3.65 8.76
C PHE A 279 22.81 -4.38 8.70
N PRO A 280 23.04 -5.23 7.68
CA PRO A 280 24.26 -6.02 7.61
C PRO A 280 25.52 -5.17 7.39
N ILE A 281 26.55 -5.48 8.16
CA ILE A 281 27.91 -4.95 8.02
C ILE A 281 28.85 -6.02 7.44
N SER A 282 30.06 -5.63 7.06
CA SER A 282 31.03 -6.51 6.41
C SER A 282 31.42 -7.74 7.23
N SER A 283 31.30 -7.72 8.56
CA SER A 283 31.56 -8.89 9.40
C SER A 283 30.52 -10.01 9.27
N HIS A 284 29.33 -9.71 8.74
CA HIS A 284 28.28 -10.70 8.45
C HIS A 284 28.46 -11.38 7.09
N LEU A 285 29.49 -11.00 6.31
CA LEU A 285 29.80 -11.62 5.03
C LEU A 285 30.52 -12.96 5.22
N PRO A 286 30.38 -13.90 4.27
CA PRO A 286 31.23 -15.07 4.22
C PRO A 286 32.71 -14.67 4.16
N LYS A 287 33.53 -15.25 5.05
CA LYS A 287 34.98 -15.02 5.10
C LYS A 287 35.66 -15.47 3.80
N ALA A 288 35.19 -16.57 3.23
CA ALA A 288 35.67 -17.14 1.97
C ALA A 288 34.52 -17.21 0.95
N PRO A 289 34.82 -17.18 -0.37
CA PRO A 289 33.83 -17.52 -1.39
C PRO A 289 33.29 -18.95 -1.19
N PRO A 290 32.07 -19.23 -1.65
CA PRO A 290 31.47 -20.54 -1.46
C PRO A 290 32.31 -21.64 -2.12
N PRO A 291 32.57 -22.77 -1.42
CA PRO A 291 33.40 -23.83 -1.97
C PRO A 291 32.70 -24.45 -3.19
N LYS A 292 33.45 -24.72 -4.26
CA LYS A 292 32.90 -25.38 -5.46
C LYS A 292 32.48 -26.80 -5.10
N ARG A 293 31.18 -27.11 -5.21
CA ARG A 293 30.66 -28.48 -5.17
C ARG A 293 30.26 -28.89 -6.58
N ASP A 294 30.35 -30.18 -6.84
CA ASP A 294 29.77 -30.77 -8.05
C ASP A 294 28.25 -30.80 -7.89
N ILE A 295 27.58 -29.73 -8.32
CA ILE A 295 26.12 -29.64 -8.35
C ILE A 295 25.67 -30.23 -9.67
N LYS A 296 24.79 -31.23 -9.62
CA LYS A 296 24.08 -31.74 -10.80
C LYS A 296 22.69 -31.11 -10.82
N PRO A 297 22.43 -30.08 -11.64
CA PRO A 297 21.15 -29.42 -11.65
C PRO A 297 20.05 -30.37 -12.15
N PHE A 298 18.86 -30.27 -11.57
CA PHE A 298 17.68 -30.96 -12.09
C PHE A 298 17.24 -30.36 -13.43
N ASN A 299 17.44 -29.06 -13.60
CA ASN A 299 17.15 -28.37 -14.85
C ASN A 299 18.40 -28.25 -15.74
N SER A 300 18.36 -28.86 -16.92
CA SER A 300 19.46 -28.83 -17.89
C SER A 300 19.83 -27.42 -18.38
N LEU A 301 18.90 -26.47 -18.35
CA LEU A 301 19.18 -25.07 -18.71
C LEU A 301 20.13 -24.38 -17.72
N ILE A 302 20.22 -24.87 -16.49
CA ILE A 302 21.10 -24.33 -15.44
C ILE A 302 22.51 -24.91 -15.55
N SER A 303 22.67 -26.13 -16.04
CA SER A 303 23.95 -26.85 -16.11
C SER A 303 25.06 -26.08 -16.84
N ASN A 304 24.70 -25.29 -17.85
CA ASN A 304 25.64 -24.51 -18.66
C ASN A 304 25.67 -23.01 -18.31
N ASN A 305 25.12 -22.64 -17.15
CA ASN A 305 25.05 -21.25 -16.72
C ASN A 305 25.83 -21.02 -15.41
N PRO A 306 27.05 -20.44 -15.48
CA PRO A 306 27.91 -20.30 -14.32
C PRO A 306 27.32 -19.40 -13.23
N ASN A 307 26.56 -18.36 -13.59
CA ASN A 307 25.99 -17.44 -12.60
C ASN A 307 24.85 -18.12 -11.82
N HIS A 308 24.01 -18.92 -12.49
CA HIS A 308 23.00 -19.70 -11.78
C HIS A 308 23.64 -20.74 -10.86
N LEU A 309 24.66 -21.44 -11.33
CA LEU A 309 25.40 -22.41 -10.51
C LEU A 309 26.08 -21.73 -9.32
N GLN A 310 26.67 -20.55 -9.51
CA GLN A 310 27.27 -19.76 -8.43
C GLN A 310 26.23 -19.34 -7.39
N ALA A 311 25.05 -18.88 -7.81
CA ALA A 311 23.96 -18.54 -6.90
C ALA A 311 23.47 -19.75 -6.10
N ILE A 312 23.23 -20.88 -6.77
CA ILE A 312 22.81 -22.13 -6.12
C ILE A 312 23.89 -22.62 -5.16
N GLN A 313 25.16 -22.56 -5.56
CA GLN A 313 26.30 -22.95 -4.74
C GLN A 313 26.36 -22.10 -3.46
N ALA A 314 26.27 -20.78 -3.59
CA ALA A 314 26.27 -19.85 -2.47
C ALA A 314 25.14 -20.16 -1.47
N ILE A 315 23.92 -20.39 -1.97
CA ILE A 315 22.75 -20.74 -1.16
C ILE A 315 22.96 -22.09 -0.44
N LEU A 316 23.48 -23.10 -1.14
CA LEU A 316 23.69 -24.45 -0.57
C LEU A 316 24.76 -24.46 0.53
N THR A 317 25.82 -23.67 0.37
CA THR A 317 26.96 -23.64 1.30
C THR A 317 26.92 -22.49 2.30
N ALA A 318 25.83 -21.73 2.34
CA ALA A 318 25.65 -20.68 3.34
C ALA A 318 25.81 -21.26 4.75
N GLU A 319 26.62 -20.58 5.56
CA GLU A 319 26.76 -20.85 6.98
C GLU A 319 25.67 -20.09 7.76
N PRO A 320 25.13 -20.66 8.85
CA PRO A 320 24.16 -19.96 9.67
C PRO A 320 24.72 -18.64 10.21
N GLY A 321 23.90 -17.59 10.22
CA GLY A 321 24.29 -16.29 10.79
C GLY A 321 24.87 -15.29 9.80
N LEU A 322 24.86 -15.60 8.50
CA LEU A 322 25.20 -14.67 7.43
C LEU A 322 24.09 -13.65 7.15
N LEU A 323 24.43 -12.58 6.42
CA LEU A 323 23.45 -11.65 5.87
C LEU A 323 22.52 -12.32 4.82
N PRO A 324 21.39 -11.70 4.46
CA PRO A 324 20.56 -12.15 3.35
C PRO A 324 21.34 -12.23 2.05
N PHE A 325 21.23 -13.36 1.34
CA PHE A 325 21.80 -13.54 0.02
C PHE A 325 20.84 -13.01 -1.05
N ILE A 326 21.36 -12.31 -2.06
CA ILE A 326 20.57 -11.69 -3.12
C ILE A 326 20.87 -12.37 -4.47
N ASP A 327 19.83 -12.96 -5.06
CA ASP A 327 19.83 -13.41 -6.46
C ASP A 327 19.19 -12.33 -7.33
N PHE A 328 20.03 -11.50 -7.95
CA PHE A 328 19.60 -10.36 -8.73
C PHE A 328 19.61 -10.69 -10.22
N GLY A 329 18.59 -10.22 -10.94
CA GLY A 329 18.81 -9.87 -12.33
C GLY A 329 17.54 -9.51 -13.09
N PRO A 330 17.66 -9.16 -14.38
CA PRO A 330 16.57 -8.69 -15.24
C PRO A 330 15.41 -9.68 -15.51
N PRO A 331 14.34 -9.28 -16.22
CA PRO A 331 13.27 -10.20 -16.61
C PRO A 331 13.79 -11.26 -17.59
N GLY A 332 13.17 -12.43 -17.63
CA GLY A 332 13.51 -13.46 -18.61
C GLY A 332 14.83 -14.24 -18.42
N ILE A 333 15.59 -13.99 -17.35
CA ILE A 333 16.87 -14.68 -17.09
C ILE A 333 16.74 -15.95 -16.24
N GLY A 334 15.56 -16.24 -15.69
CA GLY A 334 15.33 -17.46 -14.91
C GLY A 334 15.56 -17.37 -13.39
N LYS A 335 15.46 -16.20 -12.75
CA LYS A 335 15.53 -16.05 -11.27
C LYS A 335 14.69 -17.07 -10.50
N THR A 336 13.39 -17.17 -10.81
CA THR A 336 12.50 -18.15 -10.18
C THR A 336 12.94 -19.60 -10.48
N MET A 337 13.60 -19.87 -11.61
CA MET A 337 14.17 -21.20 -11.87
C MET A 337 15.36 -21.48 -10.95
N THR A 338 16.24 -20.49 -10.74
CA THR A 338 17.36 -20.58 -9.78
C THR A 338 16.86 -20.87 -8.38
N ILE A 339 15.84 -20.16 -7.89
CA ILE A 339 15.25 -20.40 -6.56
C ILE A 339 14.66 -21.81 -6.47
N VAL A 340 13.85 -22.22 -7.46
CA VAL A 340 13.22 -23.55 -7.47
C VAL A 340 14.29 -24.65 -7.47
N GLU A 341 15.35 -24.48 -8.26
CA GLU A 341 16.48 -25.39 -8.31
C GLU A 341 17.20 -25.45 -6.96
N ALA A 342 17.52 -24.29 -6.36
CA ALA A 342 18.16 -24.20 -5.06
C ALA A 342 17.33 -24.88 -3.96
N ILE A 343 15.99 -24.73 -3.97
CA ILE A 343 15.09 -25.40 -3.03
C ILE A 343 15.15 -26.92 -3.20
N LYS A 344 15.09 -27.43 -4.44
CA LYS A 344 15.18 -28.87 -4.72
C LYS A 344 16.52 -29.44 -4.24
N GLN A 345 17.62 -28.74 -4.55
CA GLN A 345 18.98 -29.13 -4.14
C GLN A 345 19.14 -29.11 -2.61
N LEU A 346 18.63 -28.08 -1.93
CA LEU A 346 18.67 -27.98 -0.46
C LEU A 346 17.96 -29.15 0.19
N VAL A 347 16.74 -29.46 -0.25
CA VAL A 347 15.96 -30.54 0.35
C VAL A 347 16.54 -31.93 0.05
N GLN A 348 17.17 -32.11 -1.11
CA GLN A 348 17.86 -33.36 -1.46
C GLN A 348 19.16 -33.54 -0.67
N THR A 349 19.94 -32.48 -0.46
CA THR A 349 21.27 -32.56 0.14
C THR A 349 21.27 -32.38 1.66
N LYS A 350 20.27 -31.70 2.22
CA LYS A 350 20.13 -31.44 3.67
C LYS A 350 18.80 -32.03 4.16
N PRO A 351 18.77 -33.22 4.79
CA PRO A 351 17.53 -33.87 5.24
C PRO A 351 16.69 -33.05 6.23
N ASN A 352 17.34 -32.18 7.00
CA ASN A 352 16.69 -31.28 7.96
C ASN A 352 16.23 -29.95 7.34
N ALA A 353 16.41 -29.75 6.04
CA ALA A 353 15.99 -28.53 5.37
C ALA A 353 14.47 -28.36 5.44
N ARG A 354 14.05 -27.23 6.00
CA ARG A 354 12.68 -26.74 6.02
C ARG A 354 12.66 -25.38 5.38
N ILE A 355 11.84 -25.23 4.35
CA ILE A 355 11.85 -24.08 3.45
C ILE A 355 10.52 -23.34 3.54
N LEU A 356 10.59 -22.03 3.75
CA LEU A 356 9.46 -21.12 3.53
C LEU A 356 9.75 -20.27 2.30
N ALA A 357 9.03 -20.50 1.21
CA ALA A 357 9.14 -19.70 -0.01
C ALA A 357 7.97 -18.71 -0.10
N CYS A 358 8.29 -17.44 -0.25
CA CYS A 358 7.34 -16.35 -0.26
C CYS A 358 7.47 -15.49 -1.51
N ALA A 359 6.38 -14.82 -1.89
CA ALA A 359 6.38 -13.76 -2.89
C ALA A 359 5.30 -12.73 -2.54
N PRO A 360 5.40 -11.45 -2.99
CA PRO A 360 4.38 -10.44 -2.72
C PRO A 360 3.05 -10.73 -3.42
N SER A 361 3.06 -11.45 -4.55
CA SER A 361 1.86 -11.75 -5.32
C SER A 361 1.49 -13.24 -5.28
N ASN A 362 0.18 -13.53 -5.36
CA ASN A 362 -0.28 -14.92 -5.50
C ASN A 362 0.25 -15.56 -6.78
N ALA A 363 0.31 -14.84 -7.91
CA ALA A 363 0.79 -15.39 -9.17
C ALA A 363 2.25 -15.87 -9.09
N ALA A 364 3.13 -15.10 -8.44
CA ALA A 364 4.53 -15.49 -8.23
C ALA A 364 4.64 -16.69 -7.26
N ALA A 365 3.90 -16.68 -6.15
CA ALA A 365 3.87 -17.81 -5.22
C ALA A 365 3.30 -19.09 -5.87
N ASP A 366 2.28 -18.95 -6.72
CA ASP A 366 1.69 -20.07 -7.48
C ASP A 366 2.72 -20.64 -8.48
N LEU A 367 3.48 -19.78 -9.17
CA LEU A 367 4.55 -20.20 -10.09
C LEU A 367 5.63 -21.03 -9.38
N ILE A 368 6.05 -20.61 -8.18
CA ILE A 368 7.01 -21.37 -7.35
C ILE A 368 6.43 -22.75 -7.01
N ALA A 369 5.20 -22.80 -6.49
CA ALA A 369 4.56 -24.06 -6.11
C ALA A 369 4.37 -25.00 -7.31
N SER A 370 3.91 -24.49 -8.46
CA SER A 370 3.71 -25.28 -9.67
C SER A 370 5.02 -25.91 -10.16
N ARG A 371 6.15 -25.19 -10.08
CA ARG A 371 7.47 -25.71 -10.51
C ARG A 371 8.11 -26.67 -9.51
N LEU A 372 7.69 -26.63 -8.25
CA LEU A 372 8.14 -27.56 -7.20
C LEU A 372 7.33 -28.85 -7.18
N ARG A 373 6.10 -28.84 -7.68
CA ARG A 373 5.17 -29.98 -7.69
C ARG A 373 5.81 -31.29 -8.14
N ASP A 374 6.60 -31.26 -9.21
CA ASP A 374 7.14 -32.49 -9.80
C ASP A 374 8.24 -33.13 -8.93
N ALA A 375 8.75 -32.40 -7.93
CA ALA A 375 9.78 -32.88 -7.00
C ALA A 375 9.25 -33.25 -5.61
N PHE A 376 8.01 -32.89 -5.27
CA PHE A 376 7.45 -33.04 -3.92
C PHE A 376 6.02 -33.53 -3.95
N ASN A 377 5.71 -34.51 -3.11
CA ASN A 377 4.33 -34.97 -2.96
C ASN A 377 3.48 -34.02 -2.09
N ILE A 378 2.18 -34.29 -1.99
CA ILE A 378 1.18 -33.47 -1.28
C ILE A 378 1.39 -33.36 0.24
N ASP A 379 2.24 -34.20 0.83
CA ASP A 379 2.61 -34.15 2.25
C ASP A 379 3.97 -33.48 2.49
N GLU A 380 4.72 -33.17 1.42
CA GLU A 380 6.01 -32.48 1.48
C GLU A 380 5.92 -31.02 1.05
N LEU A 381 5.02 -30.69 0.11
CA LEU A 381 4.79 -29.35 -0.40
C LEU A 381 3.41 -28.82 0.01
N PHE A 382 3.36 -27.59 0.51
CA PHE A 382 2.10 -26.93 0.88
C PHE A 382 2.01 -25.51 0.32
N ARG A 383 0.95 -25.21 -0.42
CA ARG A 383 0.62 -23.86 -0.91
C ARG A 383 -0.43 -23.23 0.01
N LEU A 384 0.00 -22.25 0.81
CA LEU A 384 -0.83 -21.53 1.77
C LEU A 384 -1.48 -20.28 1.14
N TYR A 385 -2.80 -20.32 1.00
CA TYR A 385 -3.60 -19.17 0.56
C TYR A 385 -4.25 -18.42 1.73
N ALA A 386 -4.49 -17.12 1.55
CA ALA A 386 -5.29 -16.34 2.47
C ALA A 386 -6.75 -16.84 2.50
N PRO A 387 -7.46 -16.80 3.64
CA PRO A 387 -8.88 -17.18 3.72
C PRO A 387 -9.81 -16.37 2.81
N SER A 388 -9.35 -15.18 2.37
CA SER A 388 -10.08 -14.33 1.42
C SER A 388 -9.92 -14.74 -0.04
N ARG A 389 -9.00 -15.66 -0.37
CA ARG A 389 -8.78 -16.14 -1.74
C ARG A 389 -9.95 -17.02 -2.17
N HIS A 390 -10.43 -16.82 -3.38
CA HIS A 390 -11.51 -17.63 -3.94
C HIS A 390 -10.97 -18.87 -4.65
N LYS A 391 -11.69 -20.01 -4.56
CA LYS A 391 -11.31 -21.28 -5.17
C LYS A 391 -11.05 -21.14 -6.69
N ASP A 392 -11.96 -20.50 -7.42
CA ASP A 392 -11.84 -20.25 -8.88
C ASP A 392 -10.63 -19.40 -9.31
N GLN A 393 -9.88 -18.81 -8.38
CA GLN A 393 -8.67 -18.05 -8.66
C GLN A 393 -7.40 -18.88 -8.43
N VAL A 394 -7.53 -20.12 -7.97
CA VAL A 394 -6.43 -21.04 -7.73
C VAL A 394 -6.30 -21.95 -8.95
N PRO A 395 -5.09 -22.17 -9.50
CA PRO A 395 -4.88 -23.17 -10.53
C PRO A 395 -5.33 -24.56 -10.05
N ASP A 396 -6.13 -25.27 -10.86
CA ASP A 396 -6.66 -26.60 -10.50
C ASP A 396 -5.55 -27.57 -10.10
N GLU A 397 -4.41 -27.44 -10.77
CA GLU A 397 -3.22 -28.25 -10.57
C GLU A 397 -2.55 -28.07 -9.19
N LEU A 398 -2.83 -26.95 -8.51
CA LEU A 398 -2.32 -26.65 -7.18
C LEU A 398 -3.30 -27.00 -6.08
N MET A 399 -4.59 -27.21 -6.39
CA MET A 399 -5.62 -27.53 -5.39
C MET A 399 -5.22 -28.68 -4.44
N PRO A 400 -4.59 -29.80 -4.90
CA PRO A 400 -4.16 -30.88 -4.02
C PRO A 400 -3.11 -30.47 -2.97
N TYR A 401 -2.36 -29.40 -3.22
CA TYR A 401 -1.31 -28.88 -2.35
C TYR A 401 -1.83 -27.82 -1.38
N THR A 402 -3.15 -27.63 -1.29
CA THR A 402 -3.78 -26.60 -0.44
C THR A 402 -4.61 -27.24 0.67
N TYR A 403 -5.07 -26.41 1.61
CA TYR A 403 -6.02 -26.81 2.63
C TYR A 403 -7.27 -25.95 2.50
N TYR A 404 -8.32 -26.53 1.91
CA TYR A 404 -9.61 -25.89 1.70
C TYR A 404 -10.65 -26.54 2.62
N HIS A 405 -11.20 -25.75 3.53
CA HIS A 405 -12.18 -26.23 4.50
C HIS A 405 -13.59 -25.98 3.99
N GLU A 406 -14.39 -27.04 3.84
CA GLU A 406 -15.82 -26.97 3.51
C GLU A 406 -16.60 -27.43 4.75
N SER A 407 -17.09 -26.47 5.56
CA SER A 407 -17.92 -26.77 6.74
C SER A 407 -19.40 -26.55 6.38
N PRO A 408 -20.34 -27.39 6.84
CA PRO A 408 -21.77 -27.12 6.68
C PRO A 408 -22.20 -25.76 7.27
N ASN A 409 -21.52 -25.30 8.33
CA ASN A 409 -21.90 -24.11 9.11
C ASN A 409 -20.97 -22.91 8.89
N SER A 410 -20.04 -22.97 7.94
CA SER A 410 -19.12 -21.86 7.68
C SER A 410 -18.84 -21.70 6.20
N ARG A 411 -18.62 -20.46 5.77
CA ARG A 411 -18.26 -20.20 4.38
C ARG A 411 -16.98 -20.96 4.04
N PRO A 412 -16.97 -21.70 2.92
CA PRO A 412 -15.80 -22.47 2.55
C PRO A 412 -14.64 -21.52 2.28
N CYS A 413 -13.47 -21.83 2.82
CA CYS A 413 -12.30 -20.97 2.73
C CYS A 413 -11.00 -21.75 2.85
N PHE A 414 -9.91 -21.14 2.37
CA PHE A 414 -8.57 -21.64 2.60
C PHE A 414 -8.14 -21.41 4.05
N GLY A 415 -7.37 -22.35 4.58
CA GLY A 415 -6.79 -22.27 5.92
C GLY A 415 -5.45 -22.97 6.00
N ALA A 416 -5.05 -23.29 7.23
CA ALA A 416 -3.90 -24.13 7.51
C ALA A 416 -4.37 -25.44 8.18
N PRO A 417 -3.74 -26.59 7.87
CA PRO A 417 -3.99 -27.83 8.60
C PRO A 417 -3.46 -27.76 10.04
N THR A 418 -3.63 -28.85 10.79
CA THR A 418 -3.13 -28.96 12.17
C THR A 418 -1.61 -28.72 12.23
N MET A 419 -1.13 -28.23 13.38
CA MET A 419 0.30 -27.97 13.61
C MET A 419 1.17 -29.21 13.34
N GLY A 420 0.68 -30.40 13.68
CA GLY A 420 1.37 -31.67 13.41
C GLY A 420 1.59 -31.93 11.92
N ARG A 421 0.62 -31.60 11.06
CA ARG A 421 0.77 -31.69 9.60
C ARG A 421 1.64 -30.54 9.06
N MET A 422 1.45 -29.33 9.58
CA MET A 422 2.25 -28.16 9.19
C MET A 422 3.76 -28.40 9.34
N LYS A 423 4.18 -29.04 10.43
CA LYS A 423 5.60 -29.36 10.70
C LYS A 423 6.19 -30.45 9.80
N ARG A 424 5.36 -31.24 9.11
CA ARG A 424 5.83 -32.34 8.23
C ARG A 424 6.24 -31.84 6.85
N PHE A 425 5.62 -30.76 6.37
CA PHE A 425 5.97 -30.17 5.09
C PHE A 425 7.46 -29.80 5.06
N LYS A 426 8.12 -30.15 3.95
CA LYS A 426 9.51 -29.76 3.67
C LYS A 426 9.54 -28.36 3.09
N VAL A 427 8.54 -28.01 2.29
CA VAL A 427 8.41 -26.70 1.65
C VAL A 427 7.02 -26.15 1.85
N ILE A 428 6.92 -24.93 2.36
CA ILE A 428 5.68 -24.16 2.43
C ILE A 428 5.81 -22.94 1.53
N VAL A 429 4.84 -22.74 0.63
CA VAL A 429 4.78 -21.63 -0.31
C VAL A 429 3.62 -20.70 0.02
N ALA A 430 3.90 -19.43 0.30
CA ALA A 430 2.90 -18.45 0.73
C ALA A 430 3.08 -17.10 0.01
N THR A 431 2.09 -16.21 0.12
CA THR A 431 2.41 -14.79 -0.09
C THR A 431 3.11 -14.23 1.16
N CYS A 432 3.89 -13.15 1.04
CA CYS A 432 4.56 -12.53 2.18
C CYS A 432 3.57 -12.23 3.33
N THR A 433 2.43 -11.63 2.99
CA THR A 433 1.35 -11.37 3.97
C THR A 433 0.74 -12.66 4.54
N SER A 434 0.46 -13.68 3.70
CA SER A 434 -0.13 -14.94 4.18
C SER A 434 0.82 -15.75 5.08
N ALA A 435 2.14 -15.56 4.96
CA ALA A 435 3.11 -16.22 5.83
C ALA A 435 2.89 -15.90 7.32
N SER A 436 2.24 -14.76 7.64
CA SER A 436 1.87 -14.43 9.02
C SER A 436 0.96 -15.48 9.67
N VAL A 437 0.19 -16.23 8.88
CA VAL A 437 -0.69 -17.30 9.38
C VAL A 437 0.14 -18.40 10.03
N ILE A 438 1.33 -18.70 9.49
CA ILE A 438 2.22 -19.74 10.02
C ILE A 438 2.66 -19.42 11.45
N SER A 439 3.08 -18.17 11.69
CA SER A 439 3.37 -17.68 13.03
C SER A 439 2.11 -17.62 13.90
N GLY A 440 0.98 -17.17 13.32
CA GLY A 440 -0.30 -17.05 14.04
C GLY A 440 -0.88 -18.37 14.56
N ILE A 441 -0.61 -19.50 13.90
CA ILE A 441 -0.99 -20.84 14.41
C ILE A 441 0.00 -21.39 15.45
N GLY A 442 1.06 -20.64 15.77
CA GLY A 442 2.06 -20.99 16.79
C GLY A 442 3.27 -21.77 16.28
N MET A 443 3.62 -21.68 14.98
CA MET A 443 4.85 -22.29 14.49
C MET A 443 6.05 -21.55 15.13
N PRO A 444 7.01 -22.27 15.74
CA PRO A 444 8.15 -21.63 16.39
C PRO A 444 9.07 -20.97 15.35
N ARG A 445 9.70 -19.86 15.77
CA ARG A 445 10.84 -19.27 15.05
C ARG A 445 11.97 -20.28 14.92
N GLY A 446 12.71 -20.22 13.82
CA GLY A 446 13.78 -21.18 13.53
C GLY A 446 13.29 -22.53 13.01
N HIS A 447 11.97 -22.75 12.89
CA HIS A 447 11.46 -23.97 12.24
C HIS A 447 11.93 -24.07 10.79
N PHE A 448 11.97 -22.95 10.08
CA PHE A 448 12.48 -22.88 8.72
C PHE A 448 13.99 -22.61 8.75
N THR A 449 14.74 -23.53 8.17
CA THR A 449 16.17 -23.38 7.92
C THR A 449 16.45 -22.30 6.89
N HIS A 450 15.56 -22.13 5.89
CA HIS A 450 15.72 -21.13 4.84
C HIS A 450 14.39 -20.43 4.58
N ILE A 451 14.44 -19.12 4.38
CA ILE A 451 13.32 -18.30 3.93
C ILE A 451 13.70 -17.65 2.60
N PHE A 452 12.94 -17.97 1.56
CA PHE A 452 13.08 -17.37 0.23
C PHE A 452 12.00 -16.32 0.04
N VAL A 453 12.36 -15.15 -0.49
CA VAL A 453 11.42 -14.12 -0.96
C VAL A 453 11.72 -13.83 -2.42
N ASP A 454 10.90 -14.38 -3.32
CA ASP A 454 10.96 -14.07 -4.76
C ASP A 454 10.21 -12.78 -5.06
N GLU A 455 10.60 -12.11 -6.14
CA GLU A 455 10.06 -10.80 -6.54
C GLU A 455 10.15 -9.76 -5.39
N ALA A 456 11.19 -9.82 -4.57
CA ALA A 456 11.36 -9.01 -3.37
C ALA A 456 11.45 -7.49 -3.67
N GLY A 457 11.95 -7.11 -4.86
CA GLY A 457 11.96 -5.72 -5.34
C GLY A 457 10.55 -5.10 -5.49
N ARG A 458 9.50 -5.92 -5.55
CA ARG A 458 8.11 -5.47 -5.67
C ARG A 458 7.39 -5.32 -4.33
N ALA A 459 7.97 -5.83 -3.25
CA ALA A 459 7.40 -5.77 -1.92
C ALA A 459 7.92 -4.53 -1.19
N THR A 460 7.04 -3.81 -0.47
CA THR A 460 7.55 -2.82 0.50
C THR A 460 8.42 -3.55 1.52
N GLU A 461 9.39 -2.86 2.11
CA GLU A 461 10.24 -3.49 3.12
C GLU A 461 9.44 -4.17 4.26
N PRO A 462 8.39 -3.55 4.83
CA PRO A 462 7.56 -4.19 5.83
C PRO A 462 6.83 -5.44 5.34
N GLU A 463 6.46 -5.49 4.05
CA GLU A 463 5.83 -6.67 3.46
C GLU A 463 6.81 -7.83 3.31
N ALA A 464 8.00 -7.59 2.73
CA ALA A 464 9.04 -8.61 2.60
C ALA A 464 9.48 -9.16 3.96
N LEU A 465 9.46 -8.30 4.99
CA LEU A 465 9.83 -8.66 6.36
C LEU A 465 8.75 -9.44 7.12
N VAL A 466 7.51 -9.58 6.64
CA VAL A 466 6.50 -10.42 7.32
C VAL A 466 6.98 -11.86 7.54
N PRO A 467 7.35 -12.63 6.50
CA PRO A 467 7.86 -13.99 6.71
C PRO A 467 9.17 -14.00 7.51
N ILE A 468 10.05 -13.01 7.31
CA ILE A 468 11.39 -12.97 7.91
C ILE A 468 11.29 -12.66 9.41
N ARG A 469 10.69 -11.53 9.80
CA ARG A 469 10.60 -11.12 11.22
C ARG A 469 9.80 -12.08 12.07
N MET A 470 8.79 -12.74 11.48
CA MET A 470 7.92 -13.63 12.24
C MET A 470 8.49 -15.05 12.38
N MET A 471 9.31 -15.52 11.44
CA MET A 471 9.76 -16.92 11.39
C MET A 471 11.28 -17.14 11.50
N ALA A 472 12.11 -16.16 11.13
CA ALA A 472 13.56 -16.32 11.17
C ALA A 472 14.10 -16.29 12.59
N ASP A 473 15.18 -17.05 12.82
CA ASP A 473 16.01 -16.95 14.02
C ASP A 473 17.48 -16.69 13.66
N LYS A 474 18.41 -16.99 14.58
CA LYS A 474 19.84 -16.81 14.35
C LYS A 474 20.41 -17.76 13.29
N ALA A 475 19.79 -18.93 13.11
CA ALA A 475 20.26 -19.98 12.22
C ALA A 475 19.49 -20.04 10.88
N THR A 476 18.41 -19.27 10.71
CA THR A 476 17.67 -19.18 9.45
C THR A 476 18.43 -18.38 8.39
N ASP A 477 18.68 -18.98 7.24
CA ASP A 477 19.22 -18.30 6.06
C ASP A 477 18.10 -17.61 5.28
N VAL A 478 18.37 -16.39 4.80
CA VAL A 478 17.41 -15.58 4.04
C VAL A 478 17.94 -15.38 2.63
N VAL A 479 17.09 -15.67 1.64
CA VAL A 479 17.41 -15.50 0.22
C VAL A 479 16.37 -14.56 -0.39
N LEU A 480 16.82 -13.48 -1.02
CA LEU A 480 15.99 -12.54 -1.73
C LEU A 480 16.27 -12.66 -3.23
N SER A 481 15.22 -12.71 -4.04
CA SER A 481 15.32 -12.65 -5.50
C SER A 481 14.49 -11.50 -6.02
N GLY A 482 15.01 -10.78 -7.02
CA GLY A 482 14.27 -9.69 -7.64
C GLY A 482 15.10 -8.85 -8.59
N ASP A 483 14.48 -7.75 -9.04
CA ASP A 483 15.10 -6.77 -9.91
C ASP A 483 14.71 -5.34 -9.47
N PRO A 484 15.65 -4.54 -8.93
CA PRO A 484 15.39 -3.15 -8.57
C PRO A 484 15.13 -2.23 -9.77
N LYS A 485 15.52 -2.62 -11.00
CA LYS A 485 15.29 -1.85 -12.22
C LYS A 485 13.91 -2.12 -12.85
N GLN A 486 13.13 -3.04 -12.27
CA GLN A 486 11.72 -3.27 -12.62
C GLN A 486 10.76 -2.54 -11.67
N LEU A 487 9.46 -2.86 -11.75
CA LEU A 487 8.42 -2.28 -10.90
C LEU A 487 8.77 -2.45 -9.42
N GLY A 488 8.80 -1.33 -8.71
CA GLY A 488 8.89 -1.30 -7.26
C GLY A 488 7.53 -1.51 -6.58
N PRO A 489 7.48 -1.35 -5.25
CA PRO A 489 6.26 -1.41 -4.47
C PRO A 489 5.24 -0.34 -4.88
N ILE A 490 3.96 -0.68 -4.82
CA ILE A 490 2.87 0.27 -5.08
C ILE A 490 2.52 1.00 -3.78
N VAL A 491 3.16 2.15 -3.56
CA VAL A 491 2.81 3.11 -2.49
C VAL A 491 1.89 4.19 -3.06
N ARG A 492 0.82 4.51 -2.34
CA ARG A 492 -0.20 5.47 -2.78
C ARG A 492 -0.01 6.84 -2.15
N SER A 493 0.52 6.92 -0.94
CA SER A 493 0.86 8.19 -0.33
C SER A 493 2.15 8.72 -0.93
N GLY A 494 2.08 9.85 -1.65
CA GLY A 494 3.28 10.56 -2.11
C GLY A 494 4.22 10.92 -0.95
N ILE A 495 3.67 11.18 0.24
CA ILE A 495 4.44 11.43 1.47
C ILE A 495 5.17 10.16 1.91
N ALA A 496 4.47 9.03 2.06
CA ALA A 496 5.10 7.78 2.48
C ALA A 496 6.16 7.30 1.45
N SER A 497 5.89 7.50 0.17
CA SER A 497 6.80 7.25 -0.95
C SER A 497 8.12 8.03 -0.75
N LYS A 498 8.04 9.37 -0.68
CA LYS A 498 9.19 10.26 -0.49
C LYS A 498 9.97 10.01 0.80
N LEU A 499 9.30 9.48 1.83
CA LEU A 499 9.93 9.13 3.10
C LEU A 499 10.52 7.72 3.12
N GLY A 500 10.51 7.00 1.99
CA GLY A 500 11.24 5.74 1.80
C GLY A 500 10.40 4.47 1.80
N LEU A 501 9.06 4.54 1.87
CA LEU A 501 8.22 3.33 1.80
C LEU A 501 8.24 2.66 0.42
N GLU A 502 8.59 3.42 -0.63
CA GLU A 502 8.73 2.88 -1.99
C GLU A 502 10.06 2.17 -2.24
N LEU A 503 11.05 2.36 -1.35
CA LEU A 503 12.30 1.61 -1.40
C LEU A 503 12.02 0.19 -0.87
N SER A 504 12.22 -0.81 -1.71
CA SER A 504 12.08 -2.20 -1.30
C SER A 504 13.24 -2.62 -0.38
N TYR A 505 13.02 -3.67 0.41
CA TYR A 505 14.07 -4.24 1.26
C TYR A 505 15.28 -4.73 0.43
N LEU A 506 15.01 -5.29 -0.76
CA LEU A 506 16.05 -5.74 -1.68
C LEU A 506 16.90 -4.57 -2.18
N GLU A 507 16.28 -3.48 -2.61
CA GLU A 507 16.99 -2.27 -3.07
C GLU A 507 17.85 -1.67 -1.96
N ARG A 508 17.29 -1.49 -0.76
CA ARG A 508 18.04 -0.95 0.37
C ARG A 508 19.26 -1.78 0.72
N LEU A 509 19.17 -3.12 0.64
CA LEU A 509 20.33 -3.98 0.86
C LEU A 509 21.36 -3.91 -0.27
N MET A 510 20.93 -3.75 -1.52
CA MET A 510 21.83 -3.60 -2.66
C MET A 510 22.62 -2.28 -2.64
N GLU A 511 22.10 -1.25 -1.96
CA GLU A 511 22.80 0.03 -1.74
C GLU A 511 23.88 -0.05 -0.64
N LEU A 512 23.92 -1.12 0.16
CA LEU A 512 24.91 -1.25 1.23
C LEU A 512 26.31 -1.56 0.67
N PRO A 513 27.38 -1.01 1.25
CA PRO A 513 28.76 -1.32 0.86
C PRO A 513 29.11 -2.82 0.95
N SER A 514 28.38 -3.57 1.78
CA SER A 514 28.52 -5.04 1.93
C SER A 514 28.03 -5.82 0.71
N CYS A 515 27.27 -5.19 -0.18
CA CYS A 515 26.74 -5.74 -1.42
C CYS A 515 27.49 -5.12 -2.60
N ASP A 516 28.64 -5.69 -2.96
CA ASP A 516 29.39 -5.21 -4.12
C ASP A 516 28.77 -5.72 -5.43
N LEU A 517 27.99 -4.84 -6.07
CA LEU A 517 27.35 -5.07 -7.36
C LEU A 517 28.37 -5.19 -8.50
N ARG A 518 29.58 -4.63 -8.38
CA ARG A 518 30.57 -4.64 -9.46
C ARG A 518 31.27 -5.98 -9.57
N THR A 519 31.63 -6.58 -8.43
CA THR A 519 32.32 -7.87 -8.43
C THR A 519 31.36 -9.06 -8.43
N CYS A 520 30.12 -8.88 -7.94
CA CYS A 520 29.12 -9.97 -7.83
C CYS A 520 29.75 -11.27 -7.30
N SER A 521 30.56 -11.16 -6.24
CA SER A 521 31.53 -12.19 -5.85
C SER A 521 30.91 -13.51 -5.35
N GLY A 522 29.57 -13.64 -5.36
CA GLY A 522 28.84 -14.78 -4.82
C GLY A 522 28.85 -14.85 -3.29
N LYS A 523 29.32 -13.81 -2.61
CA LYS A 523 29.35 -13.74 -1.13
C LYS A 523 28.04 -13.23 -0.54
N SER A 524 27.48 -12.19 -1.15
CA SER A 524 26.22 -11.55 -0.73
C SER A 524 25.25 -11.41 -1.89
N ILE A 525 25.74 -11.26 -3.12
CA ILE A 525 24.93 -11.06 -4.31
C ILE A 525 25.52 -11.79 -5.51
N VAL A 526 24.63 -12.27 -6.39
CA VAL A 526 24.96 -12.76 -7.73
C VAL A 526 24.04 -12.06 -8.73
N LYS A 527 24.61 -11.55 -9.83
CA LYS A 527 23.88 -11.04 -10.98
C LYS A 527 23.74 -12.12 -12.04
N LEU A 528 22.51 -12.48 -12.36
CA LEU A 528 22.17 -13.34 -13.48
C LEU A 528 22.14 -12.50 -14.78
N VAL A 529 22.84 -12.95 -15.82
CA VAL A 529 23.06 -12.15 -17.04
C VAL A 529 22.48 -12.77 -18.31
N LYS A 530 22.27 -14.09 -18.37
CA LYS A 530 21.78 -14.75 -19.58
C LYS A 530 20.26 -14.61 -19.70
N ASN A 531 19.79 -13.87 -20.70
CA ASN A 531 18.36 -13.72 -20.99
C ASN A 531 17.91 -14.79 -21.99
N TYR A 532 16.97 -15.64 -21.61
CA TYR A 532 16.48 -16.74 -22.45
C TYR A 532 15.15 -16.44 -23.14
N HIS A 533 14.71 -15.19 -23.06
CA HIS A 533 13.32 -14.84 -23.17
C HIS A 533 12.99 -13.98 -24.39
N SER A 534 13.72 -12.89 -24.53
CA SER A 534 13.44 -11.84 -25.51
C SER A 534 14.33 -11.99 -26.73
N HIS A 535 13.80 -11.61 -27.89
CA HIS A 535 14.61 -11.41 -29.08
C HIS A 535 15.71 -10.36 -28.82
N ASN A 536 16.88 -10.54 -29.45
CA ASN A 536 18.04 -9.66 -29.26
C ASN A 536 17.71 -8.18 -29.47
N ALA A 537 17.03 -7.86 -30.59
CA ALA A 537 16.60 -6.50 -30.92
C ALA A 537 15.66 -5.87 -29.87
N THR A 538 14.79 -6.65 -29.23
CA THR A 538 13.90 -6.18 -28.16
C THR A 538 14.65 -5.95 -26.86
N LEU A 539 15.67 -6.77 -26.57
CA LEU A 539 16.46 -6.68 -25.36
C LEU A 539 17.53 -5.58 -25.41
N LYS A 540 18.06 -5.28 -26.60
CA LYS A 540 19.18 -4.36 -26.80
C LYS A 540 18.99 -3.02 -26.09
N TYR A 541 17.90 -2.32 -26.40
CA TYR A 541 17.64 -1.00 -25.83
C TYR A 541 17.49 -1.02 -24.30
N PRO A 542 16.64 -1.89 -23.69
CA PRO A 542 16.60 -2.02 -22.24
C PRO A 542 17.94 -2.41 -21.59
N ASN A 543 18.77 -3.21 -22.28
CA ASN A 543 20.08 -3.62 -21.78
C ASN A 543 21.02 -2.41 -21.64
N GLU A 544 21.11 -1.60 -22.70
CA GLU A 544 21.89 -0.37 -22.75
C GLU A 544 21.39 0.64 -21.70
N SER A 545 20.07 0.89 -21.63
CA SER A 545 19.50 1.94 -20.77
C SER A 545 19.41 1.60 -19.27
N PHE A 546 19.27 0.32 -18.90
CA PHE A 546 18.98 -0.07 -17.51
C PHE A 546 20.01 -0.99 -16.86
N TYR A 547 20.82 -1.68 -17.66
CA TYR A 547 21.63 -2.81 -17.20
C TYR A 547 23.10 -2.74 -17.59
N GLU A 548 23.57 -1.60 -18.10
CA GLU A 548 24.98 -1.32 -18.42
C GLU A 548 25.55 -2.33 -19.43
N ASP A 549 24.72 -2.78 -20.37
CA ASP A 549 25.06 -3.80 -21.37
C ASP A 549 25.48 -5.18 -20.84
N ASP A 550 25.28 -5.45 -19.56
CA ASP A 550 25.69 -6.72 -18.94
C ASP A 550 24.84 -7.93 -19.40
N LEU A 551 23.64 -7.73 -19.98
CA LEU A 551 22.79 -8.86 -20.37
C LEU A 551 23.26 -9.54 -21.65
N GLN A 552 23.22 -10.87 -21.60
CA GLN A 552 23.61 -11.74 -22.71
C GLN A 552 22.36 -12.40 -23.30
N PRO A 553 21.97 -12.08 -24.55
CA PRO A 553 20.84 -12.71 -25.22
C PRO A 553 21.18 -14.19 -25.52
N CYS A 554 20.41 -15.10 -24.94
CA CYS A 554 20.45 -16.55 -25.18
C CYS A 554 19.05 -17.11 -25.51
N PRO A 555 18.27 -16.49 -26.42
CA PRO A 555 16.89 -16.91 -26.65
C PRO A 555 16.77 -18.25 -27.37
N ASN A 556 15.60 -18.88 -27.23
CA ASN A 556 15.19 -19.94 -28.15
C ASN A 556 14.63 -19.29 -29.43
N THR A 557 15.43 -19.31 -30.50
CA THR A 557 15.12 -18.71 -31.80
C THR A 557 13.81 -19.21 -32.40
N THR A 558 13.43 -20.47 -32.14
CA THR A 558 12.13 -21.03 -32.56
C THR A 558 10.95 -20.18 -32.09
N ILE A 559 11.06 -19.58 -30.91
CA ILE A 559 10.00 -18.73 -30.34
C ILE A 559 10.25 -17.27 -30.70
N THR A 560 11.46 -16.75 -30.44
CA THR A 560 11.74 -15.31 -30.58
C THR A 560 11.69 -14.84 -32.03
N ASP A 561 12.04 -15.71 -32.97
CA ASP A 561 12.14 -15.36 -34.38
C ASP A 561 10.84 -15.71 -35.12
N SER A 562 9.85 -16.27 -34.40
CA SER A 562 8.61 -16.79 -34.99
C SER A 562 7.72 -15.75 -35.67
N PHE A 563 8.00 -14.46 -35.50
CA PHE A 563 7.27 -13.35 -36.13
C PHE A 563 8.16 -12.50 -37.06
N LEU A 564 9.41 -12.91 -37.33
CA LEU A 564 10.22 -12.26 -38.36
C LEU A 564 9.57 -12.45 -39.72
N ASN A 565 9.79 -11.47 -40.61
CA ASN A 565 9.18 -11.37 -41.95
C ASN A 565 7.65 -11.34 -41.95
N SER A 566 7.02 -11.14 -40.80
CA SER A 566 5.57 -11.02 -40.70
C SER A 566 5.08 -9.70 -41.31
N PRO A 567 3.84 -9.65 -41.84
CA PRO A 567 3.29 -8.46 -42.50
C PRO A 567 3.04 -7.29 -41.53
N TRP A 568 3.18 -7.51 -40.22
CA TRP A 568 3.01 -6.47 -39.21
C TRP A 568 4.30 -5.68 -38.95
N LEU A 569 5.44 -6.20 -39.41
CA LEU A 569 6.74 -5.56 -39.26
C LEU A 569 7.06 -4.71 -40.50
N PRO A 570 7.37 -3.42 -40.34
CA PRO A 570 7.88 -2.59 -41.43
C PRO A 570 9.24 -3.09 -41.95
N ASN A 571 10.07 -3.61 -41.04
CA ASN A 571 11.33 -4.28 -41.35
C ASN A 571 11.24 -5.75 -40.87
N GLY A 572 11.29 -6.70 -41.81
CA GLY A 572 11.12 -8.13 -41.54
C GLY A 572 12.12 -8.71 -40.53
N ASP A 573 13.31 -8.13 -40.41
CA ASP A 573 14.37 -8.61 -39.51
C ASP A 573 14.35 -7.92 -38.13
N PHE A 574 13.44 -6.97 -37.91
CA PHE A 574 13.36 -6.18 -36.68
C PHE A 574 12.00 -6.34 -36.00
N PRO A 575 11.90 -7.13 -34.90
CA PRO A 575 10.63 -7.52 -34.28
C PRO A 575 9.97 -6.44 -33.41
N ILE A 576 10.24 -5.17 -33.71
CA ILE A 576 9.60 -4.02 -33.05
C ILE A 576 8.97 -3.15 -34.12
N ALA A 577 7.68 -2.87 -33.96
CA ALA A 577 6.94 -1.95 -34.79
C ALA A 577 6.39 -0.80 -33.94
N PHE A 578 6.79 0.44 -34.25
CA PHE A 578 6.10 1.64 -33.76
C PHE A 578 5.08 2.09 -34.81
N HIS A 579 3.81 2.18 -34.40
CA HIS A 579 2.71 2.67 -35.21
C HIS A 579 2.30 4.06 -34.71
N SER A 580 2.73 5.08 -35.45
CA SER A 580 2.42 6.48 -35.17
C SER A 580 0.93 6.74 -35.39
N VAL A 581 0.24 7.11 -34.31
CA VAL A 581 -1.19 7.45 -34.30
C VAL A 581 -1.37 8.78 -33.57
N SER A 582 -1.55 9.86 -34.33
CA SER A 582 -1.94 11.18 -33.82
C SER A 582 -3.46 11.25 -33.71
N GLY A 583 -4.00 10.50 -32.76
CA GLY A 583 -5.43 10.46 -32.46
C GLY A 583 -5.85 11.59 -31.51
N LYS A 584 -7.07 11.51 -30.98
CA LYS A 584 -7.51 12.38 -29.89
C LYS A 584 -7.65 11.59 -28.60
N ASP A 585 -6.94 11.99 -27.55
CA ASP A 585 -7.25 11.51 -26.21
C ASP A 585 -8.44 12.28 -25.62
N ASP A 586 -9.49 11.55 -25.31
CA ASP A 586 -10.72 12.05 -24.70
C ASP A 586 -10.89 11.49 -23.28
N ARG A 587 -11.86 12.08 -22.56
CA ARG A 587 -12.23 11.68 -21.21
C ARG A 587 -13.75 11.67 -21.06
N GLU A 588 -14.27 10.69 -20.33
CA GLU A 588 -15.70 10.62 -20.02
C GLU A 588 -16.01 11.49 -18.79
N ALA A 589 -17.14 12.19 -18.77
CA ALA A 589 -17.53 13.04 -17.62
C ALA A 589 -17.62 12.26 -16.29
N SER A 590 -17.87 10.95 -16.36
CA SER A 590 -17.97 10.05 -15.22
C SER A 590 -16.65 9.40 -14.79
N SER A 591 -15.53 9.65 -15.50
CA SER A 591 -14.26 8.98 -15.26
C SER A 591 -13.07 9.92 -15.48
N PRO A 592 -12.16 10.06 -14.51
CA PRO A 592 -10.95 10.87 -14.69
C PRO A 592 -9.94 10.26 -15.69
N SER A 593 -10.06 8.96 -16.02
CA SER A 593 -9.12 8.26 -16.90
C SER A 593 -9.30 8.59 -18.39
N PHE A 594 -8.18 8.80 -19.08
CA PHE A 594 -8.11 9.02 -20.52
C PHE A 594 -8.32 7.77 -21.37
N PHE A 595 -8.69 7.98 -22.63
CA PHE A 595 -8.73 6.96 -23.67
C PHE A 595 -8.54 7.60 -25.04
N ASN A 596 -8.13 6.81 -26.02
CA ASN A 596 -7.92 7.24 -27.40
C ASN A 596 -8.53 6.19 -28.32
N ILE A 597 -9.61 6.56 -29.02
CA ILE A 597 -10.39 5.65 -29.85
C ILE A 597 -9.60 5.16 -31.07
N ASP A 598 -8.76 6.01 -31.66
CA ASP A 598 -7.95 5.66 -32.82
C ASP A 598 -6.93 4.58 -32.46
N GLU A 599 -6.28 4.71 -31.30
CA GLU A 599 -5.43 3.64 -30.76
C GLU A 599 -6.23 2.36 -30.46
N VAL A 600 -7.45 2.46 -29.90
CA VAL A 600 -8.31 1.28 -29.66
C VAL A 600 -8.59 0.53 -30.97
N ILE A 601 -8.89 1.27 -32.04
CA ILE A 601 -9.15 0.70 -33.37
C ILE A 601 -7.89 0.01 -33.90
N ALA A 602 -6.73 0.65 -33.80
CA ALA A 602 -5.45 0.06 -34.22
C ALA A 602 -5.12 -1.22 -33.45
N VAL A 603 -5.26 -1.23 -32.12
CA VAL A 603 -5.06 -2.43 -31.28
C VAL A 603 -5.99 -3.56 -31.74
N LYS A 604 -7.28 -3.26 -31.96
CA LYS A 604 -8.27 -4.23 -32.44
C LYS A 604 -7.89 -4.83 -33.78
N GLN A 605 -7.44 -4.01 -34.73
CA GLN A 605 -7.01 -4.48 -36.05
C GLN A 605 -5.82 -5.44 -35.94
N TYR A 606 -4.78 -5.09 -35.17
CA TYR A 606 -3.63 -5.98 -34.97
C TYR A 606 -4.04 -7.32 -34.38
N VAL A 607 -4.85 -7.33 -33.32
CA VAL A 607 -5.25 -8.59 -32.69
C VAL A 607 -6.12 -9.44 -33.61
N GLN A 608 -7.02 -8.84 -34.38
CA GLN A 608 -7.82 -9.57 -35.37
C GLN A 608 -6.92 -10.19 -36.46
N GLN A 609 -5.95 -9.44 -36.97
CA GLN A 609 -5.02 -9.93 -38.00
C GLN A 609 -4.11 -11.05 -37.47
N LEU A 610 -3.53 -10.87 -36.28
CA LEU A 610 -2.67 -11.87 -35.63
C LEU A 610 -3.39 -13.21 -35.41
N LYS A 611 -4.69 -13.17 -35.09
CA LYS A 611 -5.52 -14.35 -34.88
C LYS A 611 -6.04 -14.98 -36.17
N ALA A 612 -6.34 -14.15 -37.18
CA ALA A 612 -6.82 -14.63 -38.47
C ALA A 612 -5.72 -15.31 -39.29
N ASN A 613 -4.46 -14.94 -39.08
CA ASN A 613 -3.34 -15.47 -39.83
C ASN A 613 -2.98 -16.91 -39.39
N ARG A 614 -3.20 -17.87 -40.30
CA ARG A 614 -2.97 -19.31 -40.09
C ARG A 614 -1.50 -19.72 -40.09
N GLU A 615 -0.61 -18.88 -40.61
CA GLU A 615 0.83 -19.14 -40.67
C GLU A 615 1.46 -19.07 -39.28
N PHE A 616 1.15 -18.01 -38.52
CA PHE A 616 1.73 -17.75 -37.20
C PHE A 616 0.98 -18.48 -36.06
N ARG A 617 -0.27 -18.91 -36.30
CA ARG A 617 -1.15 -19.65 -35.38
C ARG A 617 -1.18 -19.05 -33.97
N THR A 618 -1.44 -17.75 -33.88
CA THR A 618 -1.44 -17.02 -32.61
C THR A 618 -2.71 -17.30 -31.81
N SER A 619 -2.57 -17.78 -30.57
CA SER A 619 -3.69 -17.98 -29.67
C SER A 619 -3.95 -16.76 -28.79
N ASP A 620 -5.10 -16.75 -28.11
CA ASP A 620 -5.48 -15.73 -27.13
C ASP A 620 -4.52 -15.62 -25.92
N GLN A 621 -3.73 -16.66 -25.64
CA GLN A 621 -2.74 -16.65 -24.55
C GLN A 621 -1.38 -16.09 -25.00
N ASP A 622 -1.15 -16.04 -26.31
CA ASP A 622 0.10 -15.58 -26.90
C ASP A 622 0.18 -14.05 -27.03
N ILE A 623 -0.95 -13.36 -26.86
CA ILE A 623 -1.06 -11.90 -27.04
C ILE A 623 -1.34 -11.23 -25.69
N GLY A 624 -0.50 -10.27 -25.33
CA GLY A 624 -0.73 -9.33 -24.24
C GLY A 624 -0.95 -7.92 -24.75
N VAL A 625 -1.85 -7.18 -24.10
CA VAL A 625 -2.10 -5.77 -24.39
C VAL A 625 -1.90 -4.95 -23.11
N ILE A 626 -1.01 -3.96 -23.20
CA ILE A 626 -0.59 -3.09 -22.11
C ILE A 626 -1.03 -1.67 -22.43
N THR A 627 -1.71 -1.01 -21.49
CA THR A 627 -2.09 0.40 -21.66
C THR A 627 -2.09 1.17 -20.35
N PRO A 628 -1.65 2.44 -20.34
CA PRO A 628 -1.49 3.21 -19.12
C PRO A 628 -2.76 3.81 -18.57
N TYR A 629 -3.92 3.63 -19.22
CA TYR A 629 -5.22 4.17 -18.80
C TYR A 629 -6.31 3.10 -18.64
N HIS A 630 -7.05 3.16 -17.53
CA HIS A 630 -8.05 2.13 -17.20
C HIS A 630 -9.24 2.21 -18.15
N ALA A 631 -9.68 3.43 -18.48
CA ALA A 631 -10.72 3.66 -19.48
C ALA A 631 -10.31 3.11 -20.86
N GLN A 632 -9.04 3.29 -21.27
CA GLN A 632 -8.51 2.66 -22.48
C GLN A 632 -8.63 1.13 -22.42
N CYS A 633 -8.18 0.51 -21.33
CA CYS A 633 -8.29 -0.94 -21.15
C CYS A 633 -9.75 -1.44 -21.26
N GLN A 634 -10.70 -0.71 -20.68
CA GLN A 634 -12.12 -1.04 -20.79
C GLN A 634 -12.65 -0.90 -22.22
N LYS A 635 -12.27 0.16 -22.95
CA LYS A 635 -12.70 0.37 -24.33
C LYS A 635 -12.12 -0.66 -25.27
N ILE A 636 -10.84 -1.02 -25.12
CA ILE A 636 -10.23 -2.13 -25.85
C ILE A 636 -11.02 -3.42 -25.62
N ARG A 637 -11.32 -3.77 -24.35
CA ARG A 637 -12.11 -4.96 -24.01
C ARG A 637 -13.52 -4.96 -24.61
N ARG A 638 -14.18 -3.79 -24.65
CA ARG A 638 -15.55 -3.62 -25.18
C ARG A 638 -15.61 -3.60 -26.71
N SER A 639 -14.54 -3.18 -27.39
CA SER A 639 -14.51 -2.98 -28.85
C SER A 639 -14.77 -4.25 -29.68
N GLY A 640 -14.75 -5.43 -29.08
CA GLY A 640 -15.04 -6.71 -29.74
C GLY A 640 -13.87 -7.22 -30.60
N GLY A 641 -13.75 -8.54 -30.75
CA GLY A 641 -12.59 -9.21 -31.42
C GLY A 641 -11.76 -10.10 -30.50
N TYR A 642 -12.10 -10.13 -29.22
CA TYR A 642 -11.35 -10.76 -28.14
C TYR A 642 -12.19 -11.85 -27.47
N HIS A 643 -11.59 -12.99 -27.12
CA HIS A 643 -12.29 -13.94 -26.29
C HIS A 643 -12.38 -13.38 -24.85
N PRO A 644 -13.53 -13.46 -24.15
CA PRO A 644 -13.69 -12.97 -22.77
C PRO A 644 -12.72 -13.59 -21.73
N LYS A 645 -11.98 -14.63 -22.14
CA LYS A 645 -10.99 -15.35 -21.34
C LYS A 645 -9.54 -14.93 -21.63
N ILE A 646 -9.27 -13.96 -22.51
CA ILE A 646 -7.91 -13.41 -22.69
C ILE A 646 -7.47 -12.78 -21.36
N LYS A 647 -6.51 -13.43 -20.69
CA LYS A 647 -6.07 -13.05 -19.33
C LYS A 647 -5.09 -11.86 -19.32
N HIS A 648 -4.59 -11.43 -20.47
CA HIS A 648 -3.45 -10.52 -20.62
C HIS A 648 -3.82 -9.12 -21.13
N PHE A 649 -5.02 -8.61 -20.81
CA PHE A 649 -5.34 -7.18 -20.93
C PHE A 649 -5.05 -6.51 -19.61
N ALA A 650 -4.08 -5.62 -19.59
CA ALA A 650 -3.70 -4.98 -18.35
C ALA A 650 -3.53 -3.48 -18.55
N PHE A 651 -4.25 -2.79 -17.67
CA PHE A 651 -3.84 -1.46 -17.29
C PHE A 651 -2.52 -1.59 -16.53
N TYR A 652 -1.65 -0.59 -16.56
CA TYR A 652 -0.33 -0.68 -15.93
C TYR A 652 -0.34 -0.95 -14.41
N ALA A 653 -1.42 -0.71 -13.66
CA ALA A 653 -1.52 -1.20 -12.27
C ALA A 653 -1.60 -2.75 -12.19
N ASP A 654 -2.00 -3.40 -13.28
CA ASP A 654 -2.01 -4.84 -13.48
C ASP A 654 -0.75 -5.36 -14.20
N LEU A 655 0.17 -4.50 -14.70
CA LEU A 655 1.50 -4.91 -15.21
C LEU A 655 2.22 -5.91 -14.29
N PRO A 656 2.19 -5.75 -12.96
CA PRO A 656 2.85 -6.71 -12.07
C PRO A 656 2.24 -8.13 -12.12
N ILE A 657 1.08 -8.30 -12.75
CA ILE A 657 0.36 -9.57 -12.89
C ILE A 657 0.48 -10.12 -14.32
N ILE A 658 0.89 -9.28 -15.29
CA ILE A 658 1.09 -9.73 -16.67
C ILE A 658 2.31 -10.64 -16.74
N GLN A 659 2.07 -11.88 -17.15
CA GLN A 659 3.12 -12.77 -17.60
C GLN A 659 3.55 -12.41 -19.01
N GLU A 660 4.77 -12.78 -19.35
CA GLU A 660 5.36 -12.53 -20.65
C GLU A 660 4.64 -13.30 -21.78
N CYS A 661 4.38 -12.62 -22.90
CA CYS A 661 3.60 -13.14 -24.03
C CYS A 661 4.47 -13.23 -25.30
N ARG A 662 4.05 -14.02 -26.29
CA ARG A 662 4.75 -14.06 -27.60
C ARG A 662 4.70 -12.70 -28.27
N VAL A 663 3.52 -12.07 -28.24
CA VAL A 663 3.25 -10.74 -28.80
C VAL A 663 2.82 -9.81 -27.67
N ILE A 664 3.40 -8.62 -27.61
CA ILE A 664 2.93 -7.52 -26.76
C ILE A 664 2.53 -6.35 -27.62
N ILE A 665 1.36 -5.77 -27.33
CA ILE A 665 0.88 -4.53 -27.91
C ILE A 665 0.79 -3.49 -26.79
N ILE A 666 1.47 -2.36 -26.95
CA ILE A 666 1.43 -1.22 -26.04
C ILE A 666 0.63 -0.10 -26.71
N SER A 667 -0.42 0.40 -26.03
CA SER A 667 -1.17 1.59 -26.43
C SER A 667 -0.89 2.70 -25.42
N THR A 668 -0.30 3.82 -25.86
CA THR A 668 0.18 4.92 -24.98
C THR A 668 -0.86 5.99 -24.68
N VAL A 669 -1.91 6.06 -25.49
CA VAL A 669 -3.14 6.87 -25.36
C VAL A 669 -2.98 8.36 -25.62
N ARG A 670 -2.02 9.04 -25.00
CA ARG A 670 -1.96 10.51 -25.00
C ARG A 670 -1.49 11.06 -26.35
N SER A 671 -2.20 12.08 -26.86
CA SER A 671 -1.93 12.76 -28.14
C SER A 671 -2.07 14.29 -28.08
N SER A 672 -2.63 14.84 -26.99
CA SER A 672 -2.89 16.27 -26.85
C SER A 672 -1.70 17.06 -26.32
N LYS A 673 -1.40 18.19 -26.96
CA LYS A 673 -0.33 19.15 -26.60
C LYS A 673 -0.80 20.31 -25.70
N GLU A 674 -2.10 20.49 -25.52
CA GLU A 674 -2.68 21.73 -24.96
C GLU A 674 -2.41 21.95 -23.47
N PHE A 675 -1.83 20.96 -22.77
CA PHE A 675 -1.48 21.08 -21.36
C PHE A 675 -0.02 20.69 -21.05
N ILE A 676 0.88 20.63 -22.05
CA ILE A 676 2.28 20.11 -21.98
C ILE A 676 3.02 20.44 -20.66
N SER A 677 2.98 21.67 -20.17
CA SER A 677 3.76 22.10 -18.99
C SER A 677 3.19 21.57 -17.66
N TYR A 678 1.86 21.42 -17.56
CA TYR A 678 1.18 20.71 -16.48
C TYR A 678 1.24 19.17 -16.69
N ASP A 679 1.31 18.77 -17.96
CA ASP A 679 1.20 17.41 -18.46
C ASP A 679 2.51 16.61 -18.43
N ILE A 680 3.69 17.21 -18.55
CA ILE A 680 4.93 16.45 -18.42
C ILE A 680 5.03 15.84 -17.01
N TRP A 681 4.57 16.59 -15.99
CA TRP A 681 4.47 16.11 -14.61
C TRP A 681 3.25 15.21 -14.34
N HIS A 682 2.08 15.45 -14.96
CA HIS A 682 0.82 14.75 -14.64
C HIS A 682 0.29 13.78 -15.72
N THR A 683 0.57 14.05 -16.99
CA THR A 683 0.08 13.32 -18.18
C THR A 683 1.09 12.29 -18.69
N LEU A 684 2.38 12.61 -18.72
CA LEU A 684 3.45 11.67 -19.07
C LEU A 684 3.97 10.90 -17.86
N GLY A 685 3.83 11.39 -16.63
CA GLY A 685 4.45 10.78 -15.43
C GLY A 685 4.20 9.28 -15.23
N PHE A 686 3.16 8.74 -15.85
CA PHE A 686 2.87 7.31 -15.87
C PHE A 686 3.54 6.52 -17.01
N VAL A 687 3.68 7.14 -18.18
CA VAL A 687 4.36 6.62 -19.38
C VAL A 687 5.88 6.82 -19.27
N ALA A 688 6.33 7.94 -18.71
CA ALA A 688 7.72 8.34 -18.45
C ALA A 688 8.41 7.57 -17.31
N SER A 689 7.68 6.73 -16.56
CA SER A 689 8.31 5.94 -15.48
C SER A 689 9.31 4.93 -16.07
N PRO A 690 10.61 5.05 -15.77
CA PRO A 690 11.62 4.22 -16.44
C PRO A 690 11.45 2.72 -16.14
N ARG A 691 11.05 2.39 -14.91
CA ARG A 691 10.73 1.02 -14.48
C ARG A 691 9.53 0.45 -15.23
N ARG A 692 8.48 1.25 -15.47
CA ARG A 692 7.28 0.78 -16.17
C ARG A 692 7.54 0.63 -17.66
N PHE A 693 8.33 1.53 -18.25
CA PHE A 693 8.84 1.38 -19.61
C PHE A 693 9.60 0.05 -19.75
N ASN A 694 10.64 -0.15 -18.95
CA ASN A 694 11.49 -1.34 -18.98
C ASN A 694 10.64 -2.62 -18.88
N VAL A 695 9.71 -2.67 -17.92
CA VAL A 695 8.84 -3.83 -17.75
C VAL A 695 7.94 -4.03 -18.95
N SER A 696 7.34 -2.98 -19.52
CA SER A 696 6.39 -3.11 -20.62
C SER A 696 7.04 -3.63 -21.90
N VAL A 697 8.20 -3.07 -22.28
CA VAL A 697 8.92 -3.46 -23.50
C VAL A 697 9.53 -4.87 -23.39
N THR A 698 9.95 -5.28 -22.19
CA THR A 698 10.56 -6.60 -21.95
C THR A 698 9.54 -7.74 -21.78
N ARG A 699 8.22 -7.49 -21.84
CA ARG A 699 7.20 -8.58 -21.82
C ARG A 699 7.06 -9.33 -23.13
N ALA A 700 7.60 -8.81 -24.23
CA ALA A 700 7.55 -9.46 -25.54
C ALA A 700 8.65 -10.50 -25.68
N LYS A 701 8.25 -11.73 -26.06
CA LYS A 701 9.20 -12.77 -26.49
C LYS A 701 9.63 -12.58 -27.94
N ALA A 702 8.66 -12.33 -28.84
CA ALA A 702 8.87 -12.44 -30.28
C ALA A 702 8.42 -11.23 -31.10
N LEU A 703 7.41 -10.47 -30.64
CA LEU A 703 6.92 -9.29 -31.36
C LEU A 703 6.47 -8.21 -30.38
N LEU A 704 7.00 -7.01 -30.54
CA LEU A 704 6.59 -5.81 -29.79
C LEU A 704 5.95 -4.81 -30.76
N ILE A 705 4.69 -4.44 -30.51
CA ILE A 705 3.99 -3.39 -31.24
C ILE A 705 3.71 -2.26 -30.27
N VAL A 706 4.15 -1.05 -30.59
CA VAL A 706 3.86 0.15 -29.80
C VAL A 706 3.00 1.06 -30.67
N ILE A 707 1.88 1.53 -30.13
CA ILE A 707 0.91 2.40 -30.78
C ILE A 707 0.83 3.67 -29.93
N GLY A 708 1.09 4.81 -30.55
CA GLY A 708 1.14 6.08 -29.81
C GLY A 708 1.44 7.29 -30.68
N ASP A 709 1.33 8.45 -30.05
CA ASP A 709 1.70 9.72 -30.67
C ASP A 709 3.19 10.05 -30.41
N PRO A 710 4.04 10.09 -31.44
CA PRO A 710 5.46 10.37 -31.26
C PRO A 710 5.71 11.79 -30.76
N GLU A 711 4.87 12.77 -31.08
CA GLU A 711 5.10 14.16 -30.65
C GLU A 711 4.97 14.32 -29.14
N VAL A 712 4.06 13.58 -28.52
CA VAL A 712 3.88 13.57 -27.07
C VAL A 712 4.94 12.68 -26.40
N LEU A 713 5.18 11.48 -26.94
CA LEU A 713 6.16 10.55 -26.37
C LEU A 713 7.60 11.09 -26.45
N GLY A 714 7.94 11.81 -27.51
CA GLY A 714 9.26 12.40 -27.74
C GLY A 714 9.63 13.54 -26.78
N LEU A 715 8.69 13.99 -25.92
CA LEU A 715 8.97 14.93 -24.84
C LEU A 715 9.73 14.29 -23.68
N ASP A 716 9.59 12.98 -23.50
CA ASP A 716 10.33 12.23 -22.49
C ASP A 716 11.66 11.70 -23.10
N PRO A 717 12.83 11.99 -22.52
CA PRO A 717 14.12 11.59 -23.09
C PRO A 717 14.26 10.09 -23.30
N LEU A 718 13.71 9.26 -22.39
CA LEU A 718 13.78 7.80 -22.48
C LEU A 718 12.91 7.26 -23.62
N TRP A 719 11.70 7.80 -23.81
CA TRP A 719 10.86 7.46 -24.95
C TRP A 719 11.43 7.99 -26.26
N ARG A 720 11.95 9.22 -26.28
CA ARG A 720 12.58 9.81 -27.47
C ARG A 720 13.74 8.95 -27.97
N SER A 721 14.64 8.56 -27.08
CA SER A 721 15.79 7.69 -27.43
C SER A 721 15.35 6.30 -27.87
N PHE A 722 14.29 5.73 -27.29
CA PHE A 722 13.69 4.48 -27.77
C PHE A 722 13.07 4.61 -29.17
N LEU A 723 12.35 5.70 -29.45
CA LEU A 723 11.76 5.97 -30.75
C LEU A 723 12.83 6.18 -31.82
N ASN A 724 13.93 6.86 -31.50
CA ASN A 724 15.10 6.97 -32.37
C ASN A 724 15.67 5.58 -32.71
N TYR A 725 15.84 4.72 -31.70
CA TYR A 725 16.28 3.34 -31.90
C TYR A 725 15.36 2.56 -32.85
N VAL A 726 14.03 2.67 -32.69
CA VAL A 726 13.06 2.00 -33.57
C VAL A 726 13.10 2.56 -34.99
N TYR A 727 13.19 3.88 -35.14
CA TYR A 727 13.20 4.56 -36.44
C TYR A 727 14.46 4.22 -37.25
N ILE A 728 15.65 4.29 -36.62
CA ILE A 728 16.94 3.94 -37.26
C ILE A 728 16.95 2.49 -37.76
N ASN A 729 16.33 1.57 -37.01
CA ASN A 729 16.20 0.16 -37.41
C ASN A 729 15.02 -0.11 -38.37
N LYS A 730 14.41 0.94 -38.93
CA LYS A 730 13.29 0.87 -39.90
C LYS A 730 12.05 0.14 -39.36
N GLY A 731 11.82 0.19 -38.05
CA GLY A 731 10.63 -0.39 -37.39
C GLY A 731 9.42 0.56 -37.34
N TRP A 732 9.34 1.54 -38.25
CA TRP A 732 8.38 2.64 -38.16
C TRP A 732 7.20 2.48 -39.13
N LYS A 733 5.98 2.82 -38.67
CA LYS A 733 4.76 2.80 -39.47
C LYS A 733 3.91 4.04 -39.18
N GLY A 734 3.44 4.71 -40.24
CA GLY A 734 2.64 5.93 -40.15
C GLY A 734 3.42 7.16 -40.62
N PRO A 735 2.96 8.38 -40.28
CA PRO A 735 3.68 9.64 -40.60
C PRO A 735 5.13 9.63 -40.12
N GLU A 736 6.02 10.35 -40.79
CA GLU A 736 7.45 10.40 -40.43
C GLU A 736 7.67 10.98 -39.02
N ILE A 737 8.81 10.63 -38.43
CA ILE A 737 9.22 11.12 -37.11
C ILE A 737 9.45 12.65 -37.18
N PRO A 738 8.92 13.45 -36.24
CA PRO A 738 8.91 14.91 -36.38
C PRO A 738 10.22 15.61 -35.97
N TRP A 739 11.27 14.87 -35.63
CA TRP A 739 12.58 15.38 -35.25
C TRP A 739 13.72 14.57 -35.88
N ASP A 740 14.94 15.11 -35.86
CA ASP A 740 16.12 14.37 -36.33
C ASP A 740 16.46 13.23 -35.35
N SER A 741 16.27 11.99 -35.80
CA SER A 741 16.54 10.79 -35.01
C SER A 741 18.04 10.50 -34.76
N THR A 742 18.94 11.21 -35.45
CA THR A 742 20.40 11.04 -35.32
C THR A 742 21.02 11.96 -34.27
N GLU A 743 20.29 13.00 -33.84
CA GLU A 743 20.73 13.88 -32.76
C GLU A 743 20.80 13.13 -31.43
N PRO A 744 21.87 13.33 -30.64
CA PRO A 744 21.99 12.71 -29.32
C PRO A 744 20.90 13.24 -28.40
N VAL A 745 20.24 12.33 -27.68
CA VAL A 745 19.28 12.70 -26.64
C VAL A 745 20.07 12.86 -25.34
N ASP A 746 20.06 14.07 -24.76
CA ASP A 746 20.70 14.31 -23.47
C ASP A 746 19.93 13.57 -22.35
N GLY A 747 20.63 12.68 -21.64
CA GLY A 747 20.09 11.86 -20.56
C GLY A 747 20.20 12.47 -19.16
N ASP A 748 21.01 13.52 -18.97
CA ASP A 748 21.39 14.06 -17.65
C ASP A 748 20.74 15.41 -17.28
N GLY A 749 19.71 15.85 -18.03
CA GLY A 749 18.73 16.81 -17.53
C GLY A 749 19.06 18.30 -17.70
N GLY A 750 19.07 18.78 -18.95
CA GLY A 750 18.76 20.18 -19.26
C GLY A 750 17.25 20.46 -19.43
N TYR A 751 16.50 19.45 -19.90
CA TYR A 751 15.07 19.59 -20.21
C TYR A 751 14.23 19.89 -18.95
N ASP A 752 14.59 19.31 -17.79
CA ASP A 752 13.86 19.50 -16.53
C ASP A 752 13.95 20.93 -15.96
N ALA A 753 15.05 21.66 -16.19
CA ALA A 753 15.27 22.99 -15.62
C ALA A 753 14.61 24.09 -16.47
N ASP A 754 14.81 24.04 -17.79
CA ASP A 754 14.20 24.99 -18.73
C ASP A 754 12.67 24.82 -18.77
N ILE A 755 12.18 23.59 -18.59
CA ILE A 755 10.74 23.29 -18.46
C ILE A 755 10.22 23.65 -17.08
N GLN A 756 11.00 23.57 -16.00
CA GLN A 756 10.58 24.07 -14.69
C GLN A 756 10.31 25.58 -14.72
N ASP A 757 11.16 26.34 -15.41
CA ASP A 757 11.00 27.79 -15.55
C ASP A 757 9.85 28.13 -16.51
N ALA A 758 9.69 27.39 -17.62
CA ALA A 758 8.53 27.53 -18.51
C ALA A 758 7.20 27.11 -17.84
N ALA A 759 7.18 26.03 -17.06
CA ALA A 759 6.02 25.55 -16.32
C ALA A 759 5.63 26.49 -15.17
N ARG A 760 6.60 27.19 -14.57
CA ARG A 760 6.32 28.26 -13.60
C ARG A 760 5.61 29.44 -14.26
N ALA A 761 6.01 29.82 -15.47
CA ALA A 761 5.39 30.88 -16.23
C ALA A 761 3.96 30.51 -16.67
N ASP A 762 3.78 29.28 -17.19
CA ASP A 762 2.48 28.76 -17.64
C ASP A 762 1.50 28.51 -16.51
N MET A 763 1.95 28.02 -15.35
CA MET A 763 1.09 27.81 -14.18
C MET A 763 0.52 29.15 -13.68
N ASN A 764 1.34 30.20 -13.68
CA ASN A 764 0.88 31.54 -13.33
C ASN A 764 -0.13 32.11 -14.36
N ASP A 765 0.01 31.78 -15.64
CA ASP A 765 -0.92 32.19 -16.69
C ASP A 765 -2.24 31.39 -16.65
N PHE A 766 -2.16 30.08 -16.39
CA PHE A 766 -3.31 29.20 -16.21
C PHE A 766 -4.14 29.59 -14.97
N THR A 767 -3.49 29.87 -13.84
CA THR A 767 -4.18 30.37 -12.63
C THR A 767 -4.89 31.69 -12.89
N ARG A 768 -4.28 32.63 -13.62
CA ARG A 768 -4.94 33.89 -14.02
C ARG A 768 -6.15 33.66 -14.92
N ARG A 769 -6.08 32.72 -15.87
CA ARG A 769 -7.21 32.38 -16.75
C ARG A 769 -8.35 31.72 -15.98
N LEU A 770 -8.04 30.83 -15.03
CA LEU A 770 -9.02 30.20 -14.14
C LEU A 770 -9.71 31.22 -13.22
N GLU A 771 -8.94 32.16 -12.66
CA GLU A 771 -9.47 33.26 -11.85
C GLU A 771 -10.38 34.19 -12.68
N ALA A 772 -10.03 34.46 -13.94
CA ALA A 772 -10.86 35.22 -14.87
C ALA A 772 -12.17 34.49 -15.21
N PHE A 773 -12.13 33.17 -15.42
CA PHE A 773 -13.33 32.34 -15.66
C PHE A 773 -14.23 32.20 -14.43
N ALA A 774 -13.66 32.18 -13.21
CA ALA A 774 -14.42 32.09 -11.96
C ALA A 774 -15.14 33.40 -11.58
N LEU A 775 -14.72 34.54 -12.15
CA LEU A 775 -15.32 35.86 -11.90
C LEU A 775 -16.53 36.18 -12.81
N GLU A 776 -16.72 35.46 -13.91
CA GLU A 776 -17.81 35.72 -14.88
C GLU A 776 -18.98 34.70 -14.85
N GLY A 777 -18.94 33.66 -14.01
CA GLY A 777 -19.96 32.60 -13.98
C GLY A 777 -20.43 32.20 -12.58
N THR A 778 -21.74 32.08 -12.40
CA THR A 778 -22.45 31.71 -11.17
C THR A 778 -21.93 30.45 -10.46
N SER A 779 -22.04 30.47 -9.12
CA SER A 779 -21.58 29.46 -8.16
C SER A 779 -22.20 28.06 -8.35
N GLU A 780 -21.57 27.24 -9.19
CA GLU A 780 -21.70 25.77 -9.15
C GLU A 780 -20.32 25.16 -8.94
N ASP A 781 -20.25 24.09 -8.14
CA ASP A 781 -19.03 23.41 -7.69
C ASP A 781 -18.12 22.95 -8.85
N ILE A 782 -17.14 23.79 -9.22
CA ILE A 782 -16.08 23.47 -10.21
C ILE A 782 -14.87 22.81 -9.52
N ASP A 783 -15.08 21.75 -8.72
CA ASP A 783 -13.97 20.95 -8.16
C ASP A 783 -13.89 19.53 -8.72
N ALA A 784 -14.56 19.29 -9.85
CA ALA A 784 -14.56 18.01 -10.56
C ALA A 784 -13.92 18.17 -11.94
N GLY A 785 -12.61 17.99 -12.07
CA GLY A 785 -12.01 18.09 -13.41
C GLY A 785 -10.55 17.75 -13.65
N ILE A 786 -9.73 17.50 -12.62
CA ILE A 786 -8.29 17.26 -12.80
C ILE A 786 -7.98 15.78 -12.58
N ASP A 787 -7.37 15.13 -13.56
CA ASP A 787 -6.77 13.80 -13.39
C ASP A 787 -5.53 13.95 -12.51
N ARG A 788 -5.72 13.85 -11.19
CA ARG A 788 -4.61 13.74 -10.26
C ARG A 788 -4.26 12.26 -10.18
N PRO A 789 -3.00 11.85 -10.41
CA PRO A 789 -2.58 10.49 -10.17
C PRO A 789 -3.11 10.01 -8.83
N TRP A 790 -3.43 8.73 -8.67
CA TRP A 790 -3.89 8.18 -7.37
C TRP A 790 -2.95 8.56 -6.19
N ARG A 791 -1.71 8.97 -6.48
CA ARG A 791 -0.69 9.49 -5.56
C ARG A 791 -0.78 10.97 -5.16
N GLU A 792 -1.69 11.74 -5.74
CA GLU A 792 -1.64 13.22 -5.73
C GLU A 792 -2.96 13.89 -5.35
N LEU A 793 -3.92 13.13 -4.83
CA LEU A 793 -5.17 13.70 -4.33
C LEU A 793 -4.98 14.34 -2.95
N ASP A 794 -4.07 15.30 -2.82
CA ASP A 794 -4.02 16.19 -1.66
C ASP A 794 -5.32 16.97 -1.49
#